data_AF-A0A8H6ASC6-F1
#
_entry.id   AF-A0A8H6ASC6-F1
#
_cell.length_a   1.000
_cell.length_b   1.000
_cell.length_c   1.000
_cell.angle_alpha   90.00
_cell.angle_beta   90.00
_cell.angle_gamma   90.00
#
_symmetry.space_group_name_H-M   'P 1'
#
loop_
_entity.id
_entity.type
_entity.pdbx_description
1 polymer ?
#
loop_
_entity_poly.entity_id
_entity_poly.type
_entity_poly.pdbx_seq_one_letter_code
_entity_poly.pdbx_strand_id
1 'polypeptide(L)'
;MEQTMIDKRSPSLRNFSPNPSTYKSEKVAIADGESHSQLAEVNETGHVQEVERNFSLLSICSVGLVTGNTWAALGGSIATAIYNGGPPGVLYEFIAVSIFYWLVAASLAELASSMPSSAGVYHWASITPGPKYGKICGWFAGWWNTFAWICGAATMSSIASNVVVAIYGLYHPDYVVARWHIFIGYIIITWIACCIVLFANRALPMINNIGLAFILGGVFITIIVCAIMPSGTGHATHSFVWADWANDTGYSSNGFVFLAGMLNGAYAVGTPDCVSHLAEEIPNPRKNIPLAIGAQMSIGFITAFLYTITIFYATTDLDAVLAAPFFPLTQIYLQATGTIAGTTGLLFVIFFPIFCTLIGTYITAGRCLWTLARDEAVPFSNWLHVIHPHHKNPLNATIACGICSTILGVIYVGSSTAFNAFVGSFVVLLTLSYLASILPFIFTGRFNRSSQESGPYNNRMIPGWFQMNDIVGYTVNIVSCLYIIVFVVIYCFPYAMPFNAASMNYSCLIAGALSIAAGIWWLVKGGNYKGPQAGLYGQSEVDSDDGRNVLNGIHVGDSDGIGLQLTRTLLQRENTIVIATKRTTSTDSSGLEGLFKARGSRLVIVTLSSDIGDEKERKNTVGDLVERLKNEGVGKIDTLILNAGAATSFESVKETSVQELQAHFHINTVWPIRIYQVLRPLLLASSASEEGGEKRIQKKVIYVSSYLGSIGGMEDETPSIAYGISKAAGNYFVRKLHFEEEGSGVVSVAVHPGWVKTDNGQAFADSLGVKEPPMSLEESVSGVMGQIDVASRETNSGSFVSWKGDVIPW
;
A
#
# COMPACT_ATOMS: atom_id res chain seq x y z
N MET A 1 -47.26 26.58 -62.53
CA MET A 1 -46.83 25.34 -63.21
C MET A 1 -45.69 25.74 -64.14
N GLU A 2 -44.44 25.30 -63.84
CA GLU A 2 -43.22 25.44 -64.69
C GLU A 2 -42.71 26.89 -64.97
N GLN A 3 -41.45 27.22 -65.37
CA GLN A 3 -40.12 26.56 -65.59
C GLN A 3 -39.00 27.69 -65.62
N THR A 4 -37.66 27.59 -65.72
CA THR A 4 -36.58 26.54 -65.82
C THR A 4 -35.31 27.00 -65.01
N MET A 5 -34.04 26.62 -65.33
CA MET A 5 -32.82 26.79 -64.47
C MET A 5 -31.45 27.01 -65.19
N ILE A 6 -30.36 27.32 -64.43
CA ILE A 6 -29.08 27.97 -64.87
C ILE A 6 -27.79 27.61 -63.99
N ASP A 7 -26.57 27.49 -64.60
CA ASP A 7 -25.14 27.65 -64.11
C ASP A 7 -24.54 26.93 -62.83
N LYS A 8 -23.21 26.91 -62.42
CA LYS A 8 -21.88 27.42 -62.91
C LYS A 8 -20.63 26.55 -62.48
N ARG A 9 -19.37 27.09 -62.40
CA ARG A 9 -18.03 26.37 -62.42
C ARG A 9 -17.02 26.55 -61.23
N SER A 10 -16.19 25.52 -60.96
CA SER A 10 -14.72 25.43 -60.58
C SER A 10 -14.01 26.31 -59.51
N PRO A 11 -13.08 25.77 -58.66
CA PRO A 11 -11.61 26.05 -58.75
C PRO A 11 -10.64 24.88 -58.29
N SER A 12 -9.38 25.15 -57.86
CA SER A 12 -8.25 24.15 -57.82
C SER A 12 -7.09 24.35 -56.78
N LEU A 13 -6.15 23.37 -56.72
CA LEU A 13 -4.71 23.38 -56.30
C LEU A 13 -4.20 23.24 -54.81
N ARG A 14 -3.75 22.00 -54.49
CA ARG A 14 -2.46 21.52 -53.90
C ARG A 14 -1.72 22.13 -52.66
N ASN A 15 -1.16 21.17 -51.87
CA ASN A 15 0.09 21.16 -51.05
C ASN A 15 0.16 21.82 -49.66
N PHE A 16 0.02 21.03 -48.57
CA PHE A 16 1.14 20.40 -47.82
C PHE A 16 0.64 19.56 -46.63
N SER A 17 1.21 18.36 -46.39
CA SER A 17 0.95 17.54 -45.20
C SER A 17 2.17 16.67 -44.82
N PRO A 18 2.55 16.55 -43.54
CA PRO A 18 3.45 15.50 -43.05
C PRO A 18 2.73 14.13 -43.05
N ASN A 19 3.45 13.05 -43.38
CA ASN A 19 2.86 11.73 -43.63
C ASN A 19 3.24 10.69 -42.55
N PRO A 20 2.28 10.11 -41.80
CA PRO A 20 2.52 9.05 -40.83
C PRO A 20 2.29 7.65 -41.43
N SER A 21 3.13 7.19 -42.36
CA SER A 21 2.98 5.89 -43.04
C SER A 21 4.19 4.95 -42.90
N THR A 22 4.69 4.73 -41.68
CA THR A 22 5.91 3.92 -41.47
C THR A 22 5.93 3.00 -40.23
N TYR A 23 4.80 2.43 -39.84
CA TYR A 23 4.78 1.25 -38.95
C TYR A 23 4.02 0.09 -39.56
N LYS A 24 4.77 -0.94 -39.98
CA LYS A 24 4.20 -2.27 -40.26
C LYS A 24 3.91 -2.94 -38.92
N SER A 25 2.66 -3.27 -38.65
CA SER A 25 2.31 -4.16 -37.54
C SER A 25 2.64 -5.60 -37.91
N GLU A 26 3.74 -6.15 -37.39
CA GLU A 26 3.90 -7.60 -37.36
C GLU A 26 2.86 -8.20 -36.42
N LYS A 27 2.06 -9.13 -36.93
CA LYS A 27 1.10 -9.88 -36.11
C LYS A 27 1.86 -10.93 -35.31
N VAL A 28 2.15 -10.64 -34.04
CA VAL A 28 2.40 -11.69 -33.06
C VAL A 28 1.12 -12.49 -32.91
N ALA A 29 1.18 -13.81 -33.16
CA ALA A 29 0.06 -14.69 -32.91
C ALA A 29 -0.10 -14.90 -31.41
N ILE A 30 -1.28 -14.55 -30.88
CA ILE A 30 -1.67 -14.91 -29.52
C ILE A 30 -2.13 -16.37 -29.54
N ALA A 31 -1.45 -17.23 -28.79
CA ALA A 31 -1.94 -18.56 -28.43
C ALA A 31 -2.71 -18.46 -27.10
N ASP A 32 -3.66 -19.37 -26.87
CA ASP A 32 -4.65 -19.27 -25.81
C ASP A 32 -4.05 -19.34 -24.39
N GLY A 33 -4.51 -18.45 -23.49
CA GLY A 33 -4.13 -18.43 -22.08
C GLY A 33 -4.58 -17.18 -21.32
N GLU A 34 -5.58 -17.33 -20.45
CA GLU A 34 -5.93 -16.47 -19.30
C GLU A 34 -5.97 -14.92 -19.50
N SER A 35 -7.15 -14.39 -19.80
CA SER A 35 -7.42 -12.94 -19.77
C SER A 35 -7.79 -12.43 -18.37
N HIS A 36 -6.78 -12.16 -17.53
CA HIS A 36 -6.98 -11.41 -16.30
C HIS A 36 -7.42 -9.97 -16.59
N SER A 37 -8.71 -9.67 -16.36
CA SER A 37 -9.23 -8.30 -16.44
C SER A 37 -8.68 -7.46 -15.28
N GLN A 38 -7.78 -6.53 -15.59
CA GLN A 38 -7.17 -5.62 -14.62
C GLN A 38 -8.18 -4.54 -14.17
N LEU A 39 -9.08 -4.93 -13.25
CA LEU A 39 -9.59 -3.98 -12.27
C LEU A 39 -8.38 -3.43 -11.50
N ALA A 40 -8.26 -2.11 -11.42
CA ALA A 40 -7.22 -1.50 -10.60
C ALA A 40 -7.50 -1.84 -9.12
N GLU A 41 -6.58 -2.54 -8.47
CA GLU A 41 -6.66 -2.76 -7.03
C GLU A 41 -6.71 -1.43 -6.27
N VAL A 42 -7.24 -1.44 -5.06
CA VAL A 42 -7.09 -0.35 -4.10
C VAL A 42 -6.10 -0.82 -3.05
N ASN A 43 -5.05 -0.04 -2.80
CA ASN A 43 -4.03 -0.37 -1.81
C ASN A 43 -4.56 -0.18 -0.37
N GLU A 44 -3.81 -0.70 0.59
CA GLU A 44 -4.14 -0.60 2.04
C GLU A 44 -4.13 0.86 2.57
N THR A 45 -3.77 1.85 1.74
CA THR A 45 -3.85 3.29 2.05
C THR A 45 -5.10 3.97 1.46
N GLY A 46 -6.04 3.19 0.89
CA GLY A 46 -7.28 3.71 0.29
C GLY A 46 -7.11 4.37 -1.09
N HIS A 47 -5.91 4.29 -1.68
CA HIS A 47 -5.59 4.85 -3.00
C HIS A 47 -5.58 3.75 -4.08
N VAL A 48 -5.66 4.12 -5.35
CA VAL A 48 -5.48 3.16 -6.45
C VAL A 48 -4.08 2.54 -6.38
N GLN A 49 -3.98 1.24 -6.64
CA GLN A 49 -2.73 0.48 -6.69
C GLN A 49 -1.97 0.84 -7.98
N GLU A 50 -1.14 1.88 -7.91
CA GLU A 50 -0.38 2.41 -9.06
C GLU A 50 0.91 1.62 -9.37
N VAL A 51 1.30 0.67 -8.52
CA VAL A 51 2.56 -0.09 -8.60
C VAL A 51 2.32 -1.60 -8.58
N GLU A 52 3.13 -2.37 -9.31
CA GLU A 52 2.99 -3.83 -9.50
C GLU A 52 3.64 -4.64 -8.36
N ARG A 53 2.96 -5.69 -7.87
CA ARG A 53 3.46 -6.56 -6.78
C ARG A 53 4.48 -7.61 -7.28
N ASN A 54 5.72 -7.18 -7.47
CA ASN A 54 6.78 -7.97 -8.12
C ASN A 54 7.79 -8.66 -7.18
N PHE A 55 7.56 -8.70 -5.86
CA PHE A 55 8.54 -9.22 -4.88
C PHE A 55 8.20 -10.59 -4.27
N SER A 56 9.19 -11.49 -4.18
CA SER A 56 9.14 -12.70 -3.36
C SER A 56 9.69 -12.43 -1.94
N LEU A 57 9.31 -13.23 -0.93
CA LEU A 57 9.74 -13.01 0.47
C LEU A 57 11.26 -12.86 0.64
N LEU A 58 12.05 -13.68 -0.06
CA LEU A 58 13.51 -13.55 -0.04
C LEU A 58 13.96 -12.20 -0.62
N SER A 59 13.36 -11.75 -1.73
CA SER A 59 13.63 -10.45 -2.34
C SER A 59 13.26 -9.28 -1.41
N ILE A 60 12.18 -9.38 -0.62
CA ILE A 60 11.81 -8.36 0.38
C ILE A 60 12.89 -8.25 1.46
N CYS A 61 13.35 -9.38 2.00
CA CYS A 61 14.47 -9.41 2.93
C CYS A 61 15.76 -8.87 2.29
N SER A 62 15.99 -9.11 0.98
CA SER A 62 17.08 -8.47 0.22
C SER A 62 16.99 -6.94 0.32
N VAL A 63 15.83 -6.32 0.05
CA VAL A 63 15.75 -4.84 0.03
C VAL A 63 16.01 -4.22 1.40
N GLY A 64 15.52 -4.85 2.48
CA GLY A 64 15.85 -4.42 3.85
C GLY A 64 17.35 -4.47 4.14
N LEU A 65 18.01 -5.58 3.77
CA LEU A 65 19.46 -5.75 3.95
C LEU A 65 20.30 -4.86 3.03
N VAL A 66 19.85 -4.59 1.79
CA VAL A 66 20.53 -3.69 0.85
C VAL A 66 20.41 -2.23 1.31
N THR A 67 19.24 -1.81 1.79
CA THR A 67 18.99 -0.40 2.15
C THR A 67 19.48 -0.06 3.56
N GLY A 68 19.36 -0.99 4.52
CA GLY A 68 19.86 -0.87 5.90
C GLY A 68 21.20 -1.56 6.13
N ASN A 69 22.11 -1.51 5.15
CA ASN A 69 23.37 -2.27 5.07
C ASN A 69 24.36 -1.96 6.21
N THR A 70 24.17 -2.66 7.33
CA THR A 70 24.74 -2.32 8.64
C THR A 70 26.27 -2.32 8.67
N TRP A 71 26.92 -3.36 8.15
CA TRP A 71 28.38 -3.49 8.26
C TRP A 71 29.12 -2.41 7.45
N ALA A 72 28.63 -2.11 6.23
CA ALA A 72 29.23 -1.12 5.36
C ALA A 72 28.95 0.32 5.86
N ALA A 73 27.78 0.56 6.44
CA ALA A 73 27.47 1.82 7.13
C ALA A 73 28.38 2.04 8.34
N LEU A 74 28.47 1.05 9.24
CA LEU A 74 29.27 1.10 10.48
C LEU A 74 30.77 1.33 10.20
N GLY A 75 31.29 0.65 9.17
CA GLY A 75 32.66 0.86 8.68
C GLY A 75 32.84 2.22 7.99
N GLY A 76 31.83 2.68 7.24
CA GLY A 76 31.84 3.97 6.54
C GLY A 76 31.95 5.19 7.46
N SER A 77 31.43 5.11 8.68
CA SER A 77 31.51 6.18 9.70
C SER A 77 32.43 5.84 10.89
N ILE A 78 33.23 4.77 10.82
CA ILE A 78 33.97 4.20 11.96
C ILE A 78 34.86 5.19 12.75
N ALA A 79 35.52 6.14 12.07
CA ALA A 79 36.35 7.13 12.76
C ALA A 79 35.57 8.08 13.68
N THR A 80 34.25 8.22 13.52
CA THR A 80 33.42 8.99 14.46
C THR A 80 33.19 8.27 15.79
N ALA A 81 33.38 6.94 15.81
CA ALA A 81 33.18 6.10 16.99
C ALA A 81 34.48 5.86 17.77
N ILE A 82 35.61 5.70 17.06
CA ILE A 82 36.91 5.33 17.66
C ILE A 82 37.34 6.29 18.80
N TYR A 83 37.13 7.61 18.64
CA TYR A 83 37.50 8.61 19.66
C TYR A 83 36.77 8.48 21.01
N ASN A 84 35.67 7.71 21.09
CA ASN A 84 34.83 7.61 22.30
C ASN A 84 35.36 6.57 23.30
N GLY A 85 35.69 5.37 22.82
CA GLY A 85 36.10 4.24 23.64
C GLY A 85 37.14 3.32 23.00
N GLY A 86 37.77 3.73 21.89
CA GLY A 86 38.61 2.85 21.07
C GLY A 86 37.82 1.64 20.51
N PRO A 87 38.50 0.54 20.14
CA PRO A 87 37.86 -0.71 19.71
C PRO A 87 36.78 -1.26 20.66
N PRO A 88 36.97 -1.33 22.01
CA PRO A 88 35.94 -1.84 22.90
C PRO A 88 34.73 -0.90 22.99
N GLY A 89 34.93 0.42 22.85
CA GLY A 89 33.86 1.38 22.64
C GLY A 89 32.97 0.98 21.48
N VAL A 90 33.52 0.98 20.26
CA VAL A 90 32.75 0.66 19.04
C VAL A 90 32.03 -0.69 19.13
N LEU A 91 32.65 -1.71 19.74
CA LEU A 91 32.02 -3.03 19.91
C LEU A 91 30.86 -3.03 20.92
N TYR A 92 31.08 -2.53 22.15
CA TYR A 92 30.05 -2.57 23.20
C TYR A 92 28.92 -1.55 22.97
N GLU A 93 29.25 -0.39 22.40
CA GLU A 93 28.27 0.62 21.97
C GLU A 93 27.39 0.06 20.84
N PHE A 94 27.97 -0.66 19.87
CA PHE A 94 27.21 -1.33 18.81
C PHE A 94 26.27 -2.42 19.33
N ILE A 95 26.69 -3.21 20.33
CA ILE A 95 25.80 -4.18 20.99
C ILE A 95 24.64 -3.45 21.69
N ALA A 96 24.95 -2.45 22.52
CA ALA A 96 23.95 -1.74 23.31
C ALA A 96 22.91 -1.06 22.42
N VAL A 97 23.34 -0.37 21.36
CA VAL A 97 22.44 0.36 20.47
C VAL A 97 21.62 -0.58 19.59
N SER A 98 22.18 -1.72 19.17
CA SER A 98 21.42 -2.75 18.44
C SER A 98 20.25 -3.29 19.26
N ILE A 99 20.45 -3.53 20.57
CA ILE A 99 19.37 -3.99 21.46
C ILE A 99 18.24 -2.94 21.54
N PHE A 100 18.55 -1.64 21.69
CA PHE A 100 17.52 -0.60 21.68
C PHE A 100 16.82 -0.47 20.32
N TYR A 101 17.55 -0.58 19.21
CA TYR A 101 16.93 -0.56 17.88
C TYR A 101 16.09 -1.80 17.58
N TRP A 102 16.37 -2.97 18.17
CA TRP A 102 15.47 -4.13 18.09
C TRP A 102 14.13 -3.87 18.80
N LEU A 103 14.14 -3.13 19.92
CA LEU A 103 12.89 -2.70 20.58
C LEU A 103 12.10 -1.73 19.70
N VAL A 104 12.76 -0.71 19.13
CA VAL A 104 12.15 0.24 18.19
C VAL A 104 11.61 -0.49 16.95
N ALA A 105 12.38 -1.42 16.38
CA ALA A 105 11.99 -2.22 15.23
C ALA A 105 10.79 -3.13 15.54
N ALA A 106 10.68 -3.69 16.75
CA ALA A 106 9.51 -4.45 17.17
C ALA A 106 8.26 -3.55 17.29
N SER A 107 8.39 -2.32 17.82
CA SER A 107 7.32 -1.33 17.81
C SER A 107 6.85 -0.99 16.39
N LEU A 108 7.78 -0.73 15.46
CA LEU A 108 7.43 -0.41 14.06
C LEU A 108 6.89 -1.63 13.31
N ALA A 109 7.36 -2.85 13.58
CA ALA A 109 6.85 -4.08 12.99
C ALA A 109 5.39 -4.35 13.40
N GLU A 110 5.01 -4.04 14.65
CA GLU A 110 3.63 -4.10 15.12
C GLU A 110 2.72 -3.10 14.37
N LEU A 111 3.19 -1.85 14.20
CA LEU A 111 2.48 -0.82 13.42
C LEU A 111 2.36 -1.21 11.93
N ALA A 112 3.45 -1.70 11.32
CA ALA A 112 3.48 -2.14 9.92
C ALA A 112 2.61 -3.39 9.66
N SER A 113 2.43 -4.26 10.66
CA SER A 113 1.54 -5.42 10.55
C SER A 113 0.05 -5.03 10.65
N SER A 114 -0.26 -4.03 11.46
CA SER A 114 -1.60 -3.45 11.63
C SER A 114 -2.01 -2.61 10.42
N MET A 115 -1.10 -1.76 9.91
CA MET A 115 -1.36 -0.77 8.86
C MET A 115 -0.18 -0.71 7.86
N PRO A 116 -0.05 -1.70 6.95
CA PRO A 116 0.98 -1.69 5.91
C PRO A 116 0.73 -0.54 4.92
N SER A 117 1.74 0.31 4.72
CA SER A 117 1.59 1.54 3.92
C SER A 117 2.96 2.00 3.42
N SER A 118 3.07 2.42 2.15
CA SER A 118 4.32 2.96 1.59
C SER A 118 4.69 4.34 2.15
N ALA A 119 3.76 5.00 2.84
CA ALA A 119 4.05 6.16 3.67
C ALA A 119 4.70 5.77 5.02
N GLY A 120 4.58 4.51 5.46
CA GLY A 120 5.23 3.98 6.66
C GLY A 120 4.98 4.83 7.90
N VAL A 121 6.06 5.32 8.51
CA VAL A 121 6.07 6.17 9.71
C VAL A 121 5.13 7.39 9.61
N TYR A 122 5.07 8.01 8.43
CA TYR A 122 4.19 9.16 8.16
C TYR A 122 2.70 8.80 8.34
N HIS A 123 2.31 7.61 7.89
CA HIS A 123 0.96 7.09 8.05
C HIS A 123 0.66 6.70 9.50
N TRP A 124 1.59 6.00 10.17
CA TRP A 124 1.41 5.57 11.56
C TRP A 124 1.29 6.75 12.52
N ALA A 125 2.16 7.76 12.41
CA ALA A 125 2.07 9.00 13.18
C ALA A 125 0.80 9.83 12.90
N SER A 126 0.14 9.62 11.75
CA SER A 126 -1.14 10.28 11.42
C SER A 126 -2.35 9.62 12.08
N ILE A 127 -2.23 8.37 12.54
CA ILE A 127 -3.36 7.55 13.03
C ILE A 127 -3.22 7.22 14.52
N THR A 128 -2.02 6.84 14.95
CA THR A 128 -1.71 6.51 16.36
C THR A 128 -2.10 7.57 17.39
N PRO A 129 -2.18 8.90 17.13
CA PRO A 129 -2.64 9.89 18.11
C PRO A 129 -4.17 10.07 18.18
N GLY A 130 -4.92 9.40 17.32
CA GLY A 130 -6.35 9.65 17.13
C GLY A 130 -6.65 10.98 16.39
N PRO A 131 -7.94 11.23 16.06
CA PRO A 131 -8.34 12.30 15.14
C PRO A 131 -7.89 13.72 15.51
N LYS A 132 -7.73 14.02 16.81
CA LYS A 132 -7.38 15.37 17.29
C LYS A 132 -5.93 15.76 17.03
N TYR A 133 -4.99 14.82 17.15
CA TYR A 133 -3.55 15.10 17.04
C TYR A 133 -2.87 14.43 15.84
N GLY A 134 -3.54 13.48 15.17
CA GLY A 134 -3.04 12.79 13.98
C GLY A 134 -2.39 13.71 12.95
N LYS A 135 -3.08 14.79 12.55
CA LYS A 135 -2.57 15.73 11.53
C LYS A 135 -1.21 16.34 11.89
N ILE A 136 -0.99 16.75 13.14
CA ILE A 136 0.26 17.43 13.53
C ILE A 136 1.40 16.44 13.78
N CYS A 137 1.12 15.29 14.42
CA CYS A 137 2.11 14.23 14.60
C CYS A 137 2.55 13.65 13.24
N GLY A 138 1.59 13.36 12.35
CA GLY A 138 1.83 12.93 10.98
C GLY A 138 2.68 13.92 10.20
N TRP A 139 2.33 15.21 10.20
CA TRP A 139 3.10 16.25 9.51
C TRP A 139 4.57 16.28 9.91
N PHE A 140 4.86 16.34 11.22
CA PHE A 140 6.25 16.35 11.68
C PHE A 140 6.96 15.02 11.42
N ALA A 141 6.30 13.87 11.62
CA ALA A 141 6.89 12.56 11.32
C ALA A 141 7.27 12.40 9.84
N GLY A 142 6.39 12.80 8.92
CA GLY A 142 6.64 12.71 7.48
C GLY A 142 7.76 13.64 7.02
N TRP A 143 7.77 14.89 7.49
CA TRP A 143 8.86 15.83 7.21
C TRP A 143 10.20 15.39 7.80
N TRP A 144 10.22 14.94 9.07
CA TRP A 144 11.42 14.40 9.70
C TRP A 144 11.96 13.17 8.97
N ASN A 145 11.10 12.21 8.61
CA ASN A 145 11.52 11.02 7.87
C ASN A 145 12.07 11.39 6.47
N THR A 146 11.40 12.30 5.76
CA THR A 146 11.85 12.76 4.43
C THR A 146 13.19 13.49 4.50
N PHE A 147 13.37 14.37 5.49
CA PHE A 147 14.65 15.03 5.72
C PHE A 147 15.76 14.06 6.14
N ALA A 148 15.44 13.04 6.95
CA ALA A 148 16.38 11.97 7.28
C ALA A 148 16.82 11.24 6.01
N TRP A 149 15.91 10.68 5.21
CA TRP A 149 16.28 9.93 4.00
C TRP A 149 17.08 10.77 2.98
N ILE A 150 16.84 12.08 2.88
CA ILE A 150 17.69 12.99 2.08
C ILE A 150 19.10 13.14 2.70
N CYS A 151 19.22 13.31 4.02
CA CYS A 151 20.52 13.34 4.71
C CYS A 151 21.29 12.02 4.54
N GLY A 152 20.60 10.87 4.61
CA GLY A 152 21.19 9.54 4.42
C GLY A 152 21.67 9.29 3.00
N ALA A 153 20.90 9.72 1.99
CA ALA A 153 21.34 9.68 0.60
C ALA A 153 22.58 10.55 0.37
N ALA A 154 22.66 11.71 1.02
CA ALA A 154 23.85 12.55 0.99
C ALA A 154 25.06 11.88 1.69
N THR A 155 24.92 11.38 2.92
CA THR A 155 26.06 10.74 3.63
C THR A 155 26.57 9.51 2.88
N MET A 156 25.69 8.64 2.38
CA MET A 156 26.08 7.48 1.56
C MET A 156 26.77 7.89 0.25
N SER A 157 26.33 8.96 -0.41
CA SER A 157 27.01 9.50 -1.60
C SER A 157 28.45 9.95 -1.28
N SER A 158 28.68 10.53 -0.10
CA SER A 158 30.01 10.91 0.36
C SER A 158 30.90 9.71 0.70
N ILE A 159 30.36 8.69 1.38
CA ILE A 159 31.12 7.47 1.74
C ILE A 159 31.57 6.75 0.46
N ALA A 160 30.67 6.56 -0.51
CA ALA A 160 30.99 5.99 -1.81
C ALA A 160 32.10 6.76 -2.53
N SER A 161 32.05 8.10 -2.51
CA SER A 161 33.10 8.92 -3.13
C SER A 161 34.44 8.87 -2.39
N ASN A 162 34.44 8.76 -1.05
CA ASN A 162 35.68 8.63 -0.29
C ASN A 162 36.40 7.32 -0.61
N VAL A 163 35.66 6.22 -0.80
CA VAL A 163 36.23 4.94 -1.26
C VAL A 163 36.91 5.07 -2.63
N VAL A 164 36.26 5.72 -3.61
CA VAL A 164 36.82 5.91 -4.95
C VAL A 164 38.08 6.79 -4.93
N VAL A 165 38.06 7.89 -4.17
CA VAL A 165 39.23 8.78 -4.03
C VAL A 165 40.37 8.10 -3.27
N ALA A 166 40.07 7.26 -2.27
CA ALA A 166 41.07 6.48 -1.56
C ALA A 166 41.73 5.41 -2.43
N ILE A 167 40.97 4.71 -3.27
CA ILE A 167 41.52 3.76 -4.27
C ILE A 167 42.48 4.49 -5.20
N TYR A 168 42.15 5.70 -5.67
CA TYR A 168 43.07 6.49 -6.49
C TYR A 168 44.34 6.90 -5.71
N GLY A 169 44.19 7.40 -4.48
CA GLY A 169 45.29 7.84 -3.62
C GLY A 169 46.30 6.73 -3.28
N LEU A 170 45.84 5.49 -3.08
CA LEU A 170 46.72 4.34 -2.82
C LEU A 170 47.79 4.10 -3.91
N TYR A 171 47.51 4.46 -5.16
CA TYR A 171 48.46 4.31 -6.29
C TYR A 171 49.24 5.59 -6.61
N HIS A 172 48.96 6.70 -5.93
CA HIS A 172 49.57 8.00 -6.19
C HIS A 172 50.04 8.63 -4.86
N PRO A 173 51.20 8.24 -4.29
CA PRO A 173 51.64 8.70 -2.97
C PRO A 173 51.76 10.23 -2.82
N ASP A 174 52.09 10.93 -3.91
CA ASP A 174 52.20 12.40 -3.94
C ASP A 174 50.83 13.13 -4.05
N TYR A 175 49.71 12.39 -4.11
CA TYR A 175 48.38 12.96 -4.31
C TYR A 175 47.79 13.53 -3.01
N VAL A 176 47.94 14.85 -2.84
CA VAL A 176 47.25 15.60 -1.78
C VAL A 176 45.76 15.69 -2.10
N VAL A 177 44.92 15.01 -1.32
CA VAL A 177 43.46 15.09 -1.45
C VAL A 177 42.93 16.44 -0.96
N ALA A 178 42.12 17.09 -1.81
CA ALA A 178 41.33 18.26 -1.46
C ALA A 178 39.84 17.88 -1.40
N ARG A 179 39.06 18.55 -0.55
CA ARG A 179 37.63 18.25 -0.35
C ARG A 179 36.81 18.34 -1.65
N TRP A 180 37.24 19.16 -2.62
CA TRP A 180 36.57 19.28 -3.92
C TRP A 180 36.76 18.04 -4.81
N HIS A 181 37.82 17.24 -4.65
CA HIS A 181 37.98 15.96 -5.34
C HIS A 181 36.84 15.00 -4.94
N ILE A 182 36.58 14.92 -3.64
CA ILE A 182 35.50 14.11 -3.05
C ILE A 182 34.13 14.69 -3.42
N PHE A 183 33.98 16.01 -3.52
CA PHE A 183 32.72 16.62 -4.00
C PHE A 183 32.42 16.32 -5.48
N ILE A 184 33.43 16.22 -6.35
CA ILE A 184 33.23 15.80 -7.75
C ILE A 184 32.76 14.34 -7.82
N GLY A 185 33.44 13.44 -7.11
CA GLY A 185 33.02 12.03 -7.04
C GLY A 185 31.61 11.87 -6.42
N TYR A 186 31.30 12.66 -5.39
CA TYR A 186 29.97 12.77 -4.79
C TYR A 186 28.90 13.13 -5.83
N ILE A 187 29.11 14.16 -6.66
CA ILE A 187 28.16 14.57 -7.70
C ILE A 187 27.97 13.44 -8.72
N ILE A 188 29.07 12.86 -9.21
CA ILE A 188 29.04 11.81 -10.22
C ILE A 188 28.27 10.59 -9.70
N ILE A 189 28.60 10.11 -8.49
CA ILE A 189 27.96 8.94 -7.88
C ILE A 189 26.49 9.24 -7.53
N THR A 190 26.17 10.44 -7.01
CA THR A 190 24.79 10.92 -6.79
C THR A 190 23.96 10.78 -8.06
N TRP A 191 24.40 11.40 -9.15
CA TRP A 191 23.59 11.44 -10.37
C TRP A 191 23.56 10.12 -11.13
N ILE A 192 24.60 9.27 -11.04
CA ILE A 192 24.51 7.88 -11.51
C ILE A 192 23.44 7.11 -10.72
N ALA A 193 23.44 7.20 -9.38
CA ALA A 193 22.45 6.51 -8.54
C ALA A 193 21.02 7.02 -8.83
N CYS A 194 20.82 8.34 -8.93
CA CYS A 194 19.53 8.92 -9.35
C CYS A 194 19.11 8.42 -10.74
N CYS A 195 20.00 8.43 -11.74
CA CYS A 195 19.69 7.92 -13.09
C CYS A 195 19.31 6.44 -13.10
N ILE A 196 19.91 5.59 -12.25
CA ILE A 196 19.50 4.19 -12.09
C ILE A 196 18.07 4.11 -11.54
N VAL A 197 17.74 4.86 -10.49
CA VAL A 197 16.36 4.90 -9.92
C VAL A 197 15.34 5.44 -10.92
N LEU A 198 15.72 6.42 -11.73
CA LEU A 198 14.85 7.08 -12.71
C LEU A 198 14.58 6.24 -13.97
N PHE A 199 15.62 5.62 -14.55
CA PHE A 199 15.52 4.99 -15.87
C PHE A 199 15.59 3.46 -15.83
N ALA A 200 16.21 2.86 -14.82
CA ALA A 200 16.42 1.42 -14.70
C ALA A 200 15.42 0.73 -13.75
N ASN A 201 14.21 1.28 -13.57
CA ASN A 201 13.19 0.78 -12.63
C ASN A 201 12.97 -0.75 -12.73
N ARG A 202 12.82 -1.29 -13.96
CA ARG A 202 12.68 -2.74 -14.20
C ARG A 202 13.87 -3.59 -13.76
N ALA A 203 15.06 -3.01 -13.63
CA ALA A 203 16.27 -3.69 -13.18
C ALA A 203 16.50 -3.57 -11.66
N LEU A 204 15.76 -2.71 -10.94
CA LEU A 204 15.95 -2.53 -9.49
C LEU A 204 15.82 -3.84 -8.68
N PRO A 205 14.89 -4.77 -8.97
CA PRO A 205 14.86 -6.08 -8.29
C PRO A 205 16.12 -6.93 -8.54
N MET A 206 16.67 -6.88 -9.75
CA MET A 206 17.93 -7.56 -10.09
C MET A 206 19.13 -6.90 -9.40
N ILE A 207 19.18 -5.57 -9.37
CA ILE A 207 20.21 -4.79 -8.66
C ILE A 207 20.17 -5.09 -7.16
N ASN A 208 19.00 -5.18 -6.54
CA ASN A 208 18.86 -5.54 -5.13
C ASN A 208 19.30 -6.98 -4.83
N ASN A 209 19.00 -7.94 -5.72
CA ASN A 209 19.48 -9.32 -5.57
C ASN A 209 21.01 -9.43 -5.74
N ILE A 210 21.60 -8.68 -6.68
CA ILE A 210 23.06 -8.56 -6.84
C ILE A 210 23.67 -7.86 -5.61
N GLY A 211 23.03 -6.80 -5.11
CA GLY A 211 23.44 -6.08 -3.91
C GLY A 211 23.48 -6.98 -2.67
N LEU A 212 22.48 -7.85 -2.48
CA LEU A 212 22.49 -8.84 -1.40
C LEU A 212 23.67 -9.81 -1.54
N ALA A 213 23.97 -10.30 -2.75
CA ALA A 213 25.11 -11.17 -3.00
C ALA A 213 26.45 -10.48 -2.68
N PHE A 214 26.61 -9.20 -3.05
CA PHE A 214 27.78 -8.40 -2.67
C PHE A 214 27.83 -8.05 -1.18
N ILE A 215 26.70 -7.89 -0.49
CA ILE A 215 26.66 -7.63 0.95
C ILE A 215 27.06 -8.88 1.75
N LEU A 216 26.41 -10.01 1.51
CA LEU A 216 26.69 -11.26 2.24
C LEU A 216 28.03 -11.89 1.82
N GLY A 217 28.33 -11.91 0.52
CA GLY A 217 29.61 -12.37 0.01
C GLY A 217 30.76 -11.43 0.37
N GLY A 218 30.55 -10.10 0.28
CA GLY A 218 31.57 -9.10 0.55
C GLY A 218 31.93 -8.98 2.03
N VAL A 219 30.95 -9.04 2.95
CA VAL A 219 31.26 -9.09 4.39
C VAL A 219 31.98 -10.37 4.75
N PHE A 220 31.61 -11.52 4.17
CA PHE A 220 32.30 -12.79 4.38
C PHE A 220 33.75 -12.75 3.86
N ILE A 221 33.97 -12.27 2.63
CA ILE A 221 35.32 -12.09 2.07
C ILE A 221 36.16 -11.17 2.98
N THR A 222 35.59 -10.05 3.43
CA THR A 222 36.32 -9.08 4.26
C THR A 222 36.66 -9.65 5.64
N ILE A 223 35.71 -10.35 6.28
CA ILE A 223 35.91 -11.09 7.54
C ILE A 223 37.04 -12.12 7.38
N ILE A 224 37.00 -12.94 6.34
CA ILE A 224 38.01 -14.00 6.10
C ILE A 224 39.39 -13.41 5.83
N VAL A 225 39.49 -12.35 5.02
CA VAL A 225 40.76 -11.67 4.74
C VAL A 225 41.32 -11.01 6.00
N CYS A 226 40.52 -10.25 6.75
CA CYS A 226 40.97 -9.58 7.98
C CYS A 226 41.29 -10.58 9.11
N ALA A 227 40.67 -11.76 9.14
CA ALA A 227 41.00 -12.80 10.10
C ALA A 227 42.30 -13.56 9.76
N ILE A 228 42.60 -13.77 8.46
CA ILE A 228 43.72 -14.65 8.03
C ILE A 228 44.99 -13.86 7.67
N MET A 229 44.88 -12.68 7.05
CA MET A 229 46.02 -11.97 6.46
C MET A 229 46.79 -10.92 7.33
N PRO A 230 46.43 -10.57 8.59
CA PRO A 230 47.11 -9.49 9.35
C PRO A 230 48.63 -9.50 9.25
N SER A 231 49.15 -8.44 8.63
CA SER A 231 50.51 -8.42 8.09
C SER A 231 51.52 -7.79 9.05
N GLY A 232 52.79 -8.19 8.94
CA GLY A 232 53.91 -7.59 9.69
C GLY A 232 53.89 -7.90 11.19
N THR A 233 53.01 -7.25 11.95
CA THR A 233 52.89 -7.37 13.41
C THR A 233 52.02 -8.54 13.87
N GLY A 234 51.23 -9.13 12.97
CA GLY A 234 50.20 -10.11 13.32
C GLY A 234 48.95 -9.45 13.92
N HIS A 235 48.09 -10.26 14.55
CA HIS A 235 46.83 -9.81 15.15
C HIS A 235 47.03 -8.89 16.36
N ALA A 236 46.08 -7.95 16.54
CA ALA A 236 46.01 -7.12 17.74
C ALA A 236 45.71 -7.95 19.01
N THR A 237 46.05 -7.41 20.19
CA THR A 237 45.88 -8.12 21.46
C THR A 237 44.41 -8.24 21.86
N HIS A 238 44.08 -9.26 22.66
CA HIS A 238 42.75 -9.38 23.27
C HIS A 238 42.40 -8.20 24.18
N SER A 239 43.39 -7.53 24.79
CA SER A 239 43.16 -6.31 25.58
C SER A 239 42.75 -5.15 24.68
N PHE A 240 43.46 -4.92 23.57
CA PHE A 240 43.21 -3.82 22.65
C PHE A 240 41.80 -3.86 22.06
N VAL A 241 41.31 -5.07 21.74
CA VAL A 241 39.97 -5.23 21.15
C VAL A 241 38.83 -5.17 22.19
N TRP A 242 39.05 -5.61 23.44
CA TRP A 242 37.95 -5.86 24.40
C TRP A 242 38.03 -5.13 25.75
N ALA A 243 39.16 -4.52 26.11
CA ALA A 243 39.40 -3.98 27.47
C ALA A 243 40.05 -2.59 27.50
N ASP A 244 40.91 -2.26 26.53
CA ASP A 244 41.74 -1.06 26.55
C ASP A 244 40.93 0.18 26.09
N TRP A 245 40.04 0.66 26.98
CA TRP A 245 39.18 1.81 26.74
C TRP A 245 39.98 3.13 26.66
N ALA A 246 39.97 3.77 25.48
CA ALA A 246 40.54 5.10 25.24
C ALA A 246 39.40 6.15 25.09
N ASN A 247 39.44 7.22 25.88
CA ASN A 247 38.49 8.34 25.81
C ASN A 247 39.24 9.61 25.38
N ASP A 248 39.29 9.83 24.07
CA ASP A 248 39.97 10.96 23.45
C ASP A 248 39.04 12.16 23.20
N THR A 249 37.79 12.07 23.66
CA THR A 249 36.79 13.14 23.55
C THR A 249 37.03 14.31 24.51
N GLY A 250 37.81 14.12 25.57
CA GLY A 250 37.99 15.13 26.63
C GLY A 250 36.79 15.34 27.56
N TYR A 251 35.67 14.62 27.40
CA TYR A 251 34.63 14.57 28.42
C TYR A 251 35.08 13.73 29.63
N SER A 252 34.88 14.23 30.84
CA SER A 252 35.34 13.62 32.08
C SER A 252 34.57 12.37 32.54
N SER A 253 33.63 11.85 31.74
CA SER A 253 32.77 10.72 32.11
C SER A 253 32.69 9.70 30.98
N ASN A 254 33.44 8.59 31.11
CA ASN A 254 33.39 7.49 30.15
C ASN A 254 31.97 6.94 29.98
N GLY A 255 31.13 6.99 31.01
CA GLY A 255 29.72 6.60 30.93
C GLY A 255 28.86 7.53 30.08
N PHE A 256 29.16 8.83 30.01
CA PHE A 256 28.53 9.73 29.03
C PHE A 256 29.07 9.48 27.62
N VAL A 257 30.38 9.28 27.49
CA VAL A 257 31.05 9.09 26.20
C VAL A 257 30.59 7.81 25.51
N PHE A 258 30.39 6.71 26.26
CA PHE A 258 29.75 5.49 25.76
C PHE A 258 28.37 5.77 25.14
N LEU A 259 27.52 6.55 25.81
CA LEU A 259 26.19 6.90 25.31
C LEU A 259 26.26 7.80 24.06
N ALA A 260 27.33 8.60 23.91
CA ALA A 260 27.56 9.40 22.72
C ALA A 260 28.06 8.56 21.53
N GLY A 261 29.02 7.64 21.76
CA GLY A 261 29.63 6.80 20.72
C GLY A 261 28.65 5.82 20.06
N MET A 262 27.59 5.42 20.77
CA MET A 262 26.42 4.68 20.24
C MET A 262 25.82 5.29 18.96
N LEU A 263 26.08 6.58 18.65
CA LEU A 263 25.65 7.24 17.42
C LEU A 263 26.07 6.51 16.12
N ASN A 264 27.28 5.95 16.06
CA ASN A 264 27.73 5.25 14.84
C ASN A 264 26.93 3.96 14.60
N GLY A 265 26.70 3.18 15.66
CA GLY A 265 25.83 2.00 15.57
C GLY A 265 24.36 2.36 15.32
N ALA A 266 23.89 3.50 15.85
CA ALA A 266 22.57 4.03 15.54
C ALA A 266 22.41 4.39 14.06
N TYR A 267 23.43 4.97 13.42
CA TYR A 267 23.44 5.21 11.97
C TYR A 267 23.45 3.89 11.18
N ALA A 268 24.22 2.90 11.62
CA ALA A 268 24.35 1.61 10.94
C ALA A 268 23.08 0.73 10.99
N VAL A 269 22.36 0.71 12.12
CA VAL A 269 21.15 -0.11 12.32
C VAL A 269 19.86 0.66 12.02
N GLY A 270 19.92 1.99 11.93
CA GLY A 270 18.81 2.91 12.21
C GLY A 270 17.57 2.92 11.31
N THR A 271 17.48 2.05 10.30
CA THR A 271 16.44 2.07 9.25
C THR A 271 15.45 0.88 9.28
N PRO A 272 14.85 0.47 10.41
CA PRO A 272 13.82 -0.57 10.42
C PRO A 272 12.53 -0.18 9.66
N ASP A 273 12.34 1.08 9.29
CA ASP A 273 11.23 1.54 8.45
C ASP A 273 11.41 1.26 6.95
N CYS A 274 12.64 1.04 6.46
CA CYS A 274 12.93 1.14 5.02
C CYS A 274 12.13 0.14 4.15
N VAL A 275 11.81 -1.04 4.67
CA VAL A 275 10.96 -2.04 3.98
C VAL A 275 9.49 -1.60 3.89
N SER A 276 9.00 -0.79 4.84
CA SER A 276 7.62 -0.30 4.82
C SER A 276 7.34 0.61 3.63
N HIS A 277 8.35 1.36 3.14
CA HIS A 277 8.24 2.21 1.96
C HIS A 277 8.03 1.45 0.63
N LEU A 278 8.04 0.11 0.66
CA LEU A 278 7.73 -0.78 -0.46
C LEU A 278 6.46 -1.61 -0.21
N ALA A 279 5.66 -1.29 0.80
CA ALA A 279 4.48 -2.09 1.21
C ALA A 279 3.49 -2.40 0.08
N GLU A 280 3.30 -1.48 -0.87
CA GLU A 280 2.40 -1.67 -2.01
C GLU A 280 2.91 -2.68 -3.04
N GLU A 281 4.22 -2.91 -3.16
CA GLU A 281 4.84 -3.89 -4.07
C GLU A 281 4.99 -5.28 -3.43
N ILE A 282 4.67 -5.40 -2.14
CA ILE A 282 4.84 -6.62 -1.34
C ILE A 282 3.55 -7.45 -1.35
N PRO A 283 3.57 -8.74 -1.73
CA PRO A 283 2.46 -9.64 -1.44
C PRO A 283 2.36 -9.93 0.06
N ASN A 284 1.14 -9.97 0.60
CA ASN A 284 0.85 -10.21 2.02
C ASN A 284 1.63 -9.29 3.00
N PRO A 285 1.58 -7.95 2.84
CA PRO A 285 2.48 -7.02 3.52
C PRO A 285 2.33 -7.03 5.05
N ARG A 286 1.10 -7.24 5.55
CA ARG A 286 0.79 -7.43 6.98
C ARG A 286 1.65 -8.49 7.67
N LYS A 287 2.09 -9.52 6.94
CA LYS A 287 2.97 -10.60 7.44
C LYS A 287 4.43 -10.42 7.01
N ASN A 288 4.65 -10.04 5.76
CA ASN A 288 5.99 -10.08 5.17
C ASN A 288 6.87 -8.88 5.56
N ILE A 289 6.30 -7.70 5.86
CA ILE A 289 7.08 -6.56 6.34
C ILE A 289 7.67 -6.83 7.74
N PRO A 290 6.90 -7.27 8.77
CA PRO A 290 7.47 -7.63 10.07
C PRO A 290 8.61 -8.65 10.01
N LEU A 291 8.48 -9.68 9.16
CA LEU A 291 9.50 -10.70 8.97
C LEU A 291 10.78 -10.14 8.34
N ALA A 292 10.65 -9.26 7.34
CA ALA A 292 11.79 -8.61 6.70
C ALA A 292 12.51 -7.62 7.62
N ILE A 293 11.79 -6.87 8.46
CA ILE A 293 12.37 -6.02 9.51
C ILE A 293 13.18 -6.89 10.50
N GLY A 294 12.60 -7.99 10.99
CA GLY A 294 13.31 -8.92 11.88
C GLY A 294 14.56 -9.54 11.26
N ALA A 295 14.50 -9.90 9.96
CA ALA A 295 15.64 -10.41 9.21
C ALA A 295 16.75 -9.37 9.02
N GLN A 296 16.39 -8.13 8.64
CA GLN A 296 17.31 -7.00 8.49
C GLN A 296 18.05 -6.73 9.81
N MET A 297 17.32 -6.57 10.91
CA MET A 297 17.89 -6.29 12.23
C MET A 297 18.83 -7.41 12.73
N SER A 298 18.46 -8.67 12.52
CA SER A 298 19.23 -9.83 13.01
C SER A 298 20.49 -10.09 12.20
N ILE A 299 20.37 -10.14 10.87
CA ILE A 299 21.49 -10.42 9.96
C ILE A 299 22.43 -9.21 9.90
N GLY A 300 21.89 -7.98 9.92
CA GLY A 300 22.67 -6.74 10.02
C GLY A 300 23.55 -6.71 11.26
N PHE A 301 22.99 -7.04 12.44
CA PHE A 301 23.78 -7.16 13.67
C PHE A 301 24.88 -8.23 13.58
N ILE A 302 24.54 -9.46 13.19
CA ILE A 302 25.51 -10.58 13.15
C ILE A 302 26.66 -10.27 12.18
N THR A 303 26.36 -9.78 10.99
CA THR A 303 27.37 -9.45 9.97
C THR A 303 28.25 -8.28 10.41
N ALA A 304 27.67 -7.20 10.91
CA ALA A 304 28.42 -6.02 11.37
C ALA A 304 29.25 -6.30 12.63
N PHE A 305 28.76 -7.10 13.57
CA PHE A 305 29.49 -7.45 14.79
C PHE A 305 30.74 -8.30 14.46
N LEU A 306 30.59 -9.36 13.67
CA LEU A 306 31.72 -10.20 13.24
C LEU A 306 32.73 -9.43 12.38
N TYR A 307 32.24 -8.57 11.49
CA TYR A 307 33.07 -7.63 10.72
C TYR A 307 33.89 -6.72 11.64
N THR A 308 33.25 -6.05 12.60
CA THR A 308 33.90 -5.12 13.54
C THR A 308 34.97 -5.80 14.38
N ILE A 309 34.71 -7.02 14.86
CA ILE A 309 35.72 -7.82 15.57
C ILE A 309 36.95 -8.09 14.68
N THR A 310 36.74 -8.56 13.44
CA THR A 310 37.86 -8.93 12.56
C THR A 310 38.68 -7.74 12.09
N ILE A 311 38.07 -6.58 11.82
CA ILE A 311 38.85 -5.39 11.43
C ILE A 311 39.70 -4.84 12.59
N PHE A 312 39.23 -4.90 13.84
CA PHE A 312 40.04 -4.47 14.98
C PHE A 312 41.16 -5.46 15.32
N TYR A 313 40.94 -6.77 15.21
CA TYR A 313 42.06 -7.74 15.29
C TYR A 313 43.08 -7.58 14.15
N ALA A 314 42.70 -6.96 13.03
CA ALA A 314 43.59 -6.66 11.91
C ALA A 314 44.19 -5.24 11.94
N THR A 315 43.90 -4.44 12.98
CA THR A 315 44.39 -3.08 13.18
C THR A 315 45.38 -3.06 14.34
N THR A 316 46.64 -2.68 14.10
CA THR A 316 47.69 -2.59 15.12
C THR A 316 48.24 -1.18 15.34
N ASP A 317 47.89 -0.23 14.47
CA ASP A 317 48.17 1.20 14.62
C ASP A 317 46.88 1.99 14.42
N LEU A 318 46.30 2.47 15.53
CA LEU A 318 45.03 3.21 15.55
C LEU A 318 45.23 4.69 15.19
N ASP A 319 46.37 5.29 15.55
CA ASP A 319 46.69 6.69 15.24
C ASP A 319 46.82 6.89 13.73
N ALA A 320 47.46 5.96 13.01
CA ALA A 320 47.53 5.99 11.56
C ALA A 320 46.15 5.85 10.89
N VAL A 321 45.20 5.12 11.51
CA VAL A 321 43.81 5.01 11.01
C VAL A 321 43.05 6.32 11.21
N LEU A 322 43.25 7.00 12.34
CA LEU A 322 42.65 8.30 12.63
C LEU A 322 43.27 9.44 11.81
N ALA A 323 44.56 9.34 11.47
CA ALA A 323 45.29 10.27 10.60
C ALA A 323 45.12 10.00 9.10
N ALA A 324 44.36 8.96 8.70
CA ALA A 324 44.21 8.55 7.31
C ALA A 324 43.58 9.67 6.44
N PRO A 325 44.26 10.18 5.40
CA PRO A 325 43.83 11.40 4.70
C PRO A 325 42.60 11.21 3.79
N PHE A 326 42.28 9.98 3.39
CA PHE A 326 41.17 9.69 2.46
C PHE A 326 39.96 9.07 3.18
N PHE A 327 40.13 7.85 3.71
CA PHE A 327 39.03 7.04 4.26
C PHE A 327 39.61 6.06 5.30
N PRO A 328 39.15 6.02 6.55
CA PRO A 328 39.79 5.27 7.64
C PRO A 328 39.94 3.76 7.36
N LEU A 329 38.92 3.14 6.74
CA LEU A 329 38.99 1.71 6.36
C LEU A 329 40.12 1.40 5.39
N THR A 330 40.61 2.36 4.61
CA THR A 330 41.78 2.18 3.72
C THR A 330 43.02 1.81 4.53
N GLN A 331 43.25 2.45 5.66
CA GLN A 331 44.42 2.16 6.49
C GLN A 331 44.25 0.86 7.28
N ILE A 332 43.04 0.58 7.78
CA ILE A 332 42.67 -0.71 8.38
C ILE A 332 42.94 -1.86 7.40
N TYR A 333 42.45 -1.75 6.16
CA TYR A 333 42.66 -2.77 5.13
C TYR A 333 44.12 -2.85 4.66
N LEU A 334 44.91 -1.77 4.77
CA LEU A 334 46.34 -1.80 4.46
C LEU A 334 47.15 -2.52 5.55
N GLN A 335 46.84 -2.32 6.83
CA GLN A 335 47.42 -3.11 7.94
C GLN A 335 47.01 -4.59 7.81
N ALA A 336 45.74 -4.84 7.54
CA ALA A 336 45.16 -6.18 7.38
C ALA A 336 45.73 -6.99 6.19
N THR A 337 46.15 -6.33 5.10
CA THR A 337 46.56 -7.02 3.85
C THR A 337 48.01 -6.80 3.44
N GLY A 338 48.73 -5.88 4.08
CA GLY A 338 50.14 -5.55 3.83
C GLY A 338 50.45 -5.03 2.41
N THR A 339 49.44 -4.84 1.56
CA THR A 339 49.63 -4.57 0.13
C THR A 339 48.56 -3.64 -0.42
N ILE A 340 48.98 -2.72 -1.30
CA ILE A 340 48.07 -1.82 -2.03
C ILE A 340 47.02 -2.61 -2.83
N ALA A 341 47.41 -3.74 -3.43
CA ALA A 341 46.52 -4.60 -4.20
C ALA A 341 45.44 -5.26 -3.33
N GLY A 342 45.80 -5.85 -2.18
CA GLY A 342 44.84 -6.43 -1.24
C GLY A 342 43.88 -5.37 -0.67
N THR A 343 44.43 -4.22 -0.29
CA THR A 343 43.66 -3.05 0.18
C THR A 343 42.65 -2.59 -0.86
N THR A 344 43.07 -2.46 -2.12
CA THR A 344 42.21 -2.08 -3.25
C THR A 344 41.10 -3.11 -3.47
N GLY A 345 41.41 -4.40 -3.35
CA GLY A 345 40.43 -5.48 -3.42
C GLY A 345 39.33 -5.34 -2.35
N LEU A 346 39.70 -5.10 -1.09
CA LEU A 346 38.72 -4.90 0.00
C LEU A 346 37.92 -3.60 -0.16
N LEU A 347 38.54 -2.51 -0.63
CA LEU A 347 37.83 -1.25 -0.94
C LEU A 347 36.82 -1.43 -2.09
N PHE A 348 37.16 -2.22 -3.10
CA PHE A 348 36.24 -2.57 -4.20
C PHE A 348 35.10 -3.47 -3.72
N VAL A 349 35.38 -4.43 -2.81
CA VAL A 349 34.39 -5.32 -2.19
C VAL A 349 33.38 -4.57 -1.32
N ILE A 350 33.76 -3.53 -0.59
CA ILE A 350 32.82 -2.70 0.19
C ILE A 350 32.11 -1.63 -0.67
N PHE A 351 32.72 -1.18 -1.79
CA PHE A 351 32.13 -0.17 -2.68
C PHE A 351 30.77 -0.61 -3.27
N PHE A 352 30.66 -1.83 -3.81
CA PHE A 352 29.39 -2.31 -4.38
C PHE A 352 28.23 -2.36 -3.36
N PRO A 353 28.40 -2.92 -2.14
CA PRO A 353 27.46 -2.77 -1.04
C PRO A 353 26.99 -1.32 -0.83
N ILE A 354 27.92 -0.37 -0.66
CA ILE A 354 27.59 1.05 -0.42
C ILE A 354 26.82 1.65 -1.60
N PHE A 355 27.21 1.33 -2.84
CA PHE A 355 26.56 1.84 -4.05
C PHE A 355 25.14 1.27 -4.24
N CYS A 356 24.91 -0.01 -3.94
CA CYS A 356 23.57 -0.60 -3.91
C CYS A 356 22.70 0.00 -2.80
N THR A 357 23.26 0.22 -1.61
CA THR A 357 22.61 0.96 -0.51
C THR A 357 22.21 2.38 -0.94
N LEU A 358 23.09 3.09 -1.65
CA LEU A 358 22.81 4.43 -2.13
C LEU A 358 21.61 4.47 -3.09
N ILE A 359 21.52 3.53 -4.03
CA ILE A 359 20.35 3.38 -4.90
C ILE A 359 19.08 3.18 -4.05
N GLY A 360 19.15 2.33 -3.02
CA GLY A 360 18.09 2.16 -2.01
C GLY A 360 17.68 3.47 -1.34
N THR A 361 18.63 4.26 -0.83
CA THR A 361 18.32 5.55 -0.17
C THR A 361 17.62 6.55 -1.09
N TYR A 362 17.98 6.62 -2.39
CA TYR A 362 17.31 7.50 -3.34
C TYR A 362 15.90 7.01 -3.71
N ILE A 363 15.66 5.69 -3.75
CA ILE A 363 14.30 5.12 -3.87
C ILE A 363 13.45 5.56 -2.67
N THR A 364 13.95 5.40 -1.45
CA THR A 364 13.20 5.72 -0.23
C THR A 364 12.97 7.22 -0.06
N ALA A 365 13.99 8.06 -0.28
CA ALA A 365 13.86 9.52 -0.21
C ALA A 365 12.85 10.07 -1.24
N GLY A 366 12.90 9.57 -2.48
CA GLY A 366 11.94 9.94 -3.53
C GLY A 366 10.49 9.55 -3.16
N ARG A 367 10.29 8.37 -2.55
CA ARG A 367 8.97 7.91 -2.07
C ARG A 367 8.45 8.69 -0.87
N CYS A 368 9.31 9.07 0.08
CA CYS A 368 8.93 9.90 1.23
C CYS A 368 8.45 11.29 0.77
N LEU A 369 9.21 11.93 -0.13
CA LEU A 369 8.81 13.22 -0.71
C LEU A 369 7.54 13.11 -1.58
N TRP A 370 7.38 12.02 -2.34
CA TRP A 370 6.20 11.76 -3.15
C TRP A 370 4.92 11.51 -2.34
N THR A 371 4.99 10.72 -1.26
CA THR A 371 3.82 10.46 -0.39
C THR A 371 3.35 11.72 0.32
N LEU A 372 4.27 12.55 0.83
CA LEU A 372 3.92 13.90 1.31
C LEU A 372 3.34 14.78 0.20
N ALA A 373 3.83 14.67 -1.04
CA ALA A 373 3.31 15.45 -2.16
C ALA A 373 1.89 15.08 -2.54
N ARG A 374 1.53 13.80 -2.48
CA ARG A 374 0.17 13.27 -2.72
C ARG A 374 -0.87 13.87 -1.77
N ASP A 375 -0.49 14.09 -0.51
CA ASP A 375 -1.37 14.63 0.54
C ASP A 375 -1.32 16.17 0.66
N GLU A 376 -0.85 16.88 -0.38
CA GLU A 376 -0.64 18.34 -0.41
C GLU A 376 0.30 18.91 0.68
N ALA A 377 1.18 18.09 1.27
CA ALA A 377 2.00 18.50 2.41
C ALA A 377 3.25 19.33 2.05
N VAL A 378 3.59 19.50 0.77
CA VAL A 378 4.87 20.10 0.31
C VAL A 378 4.67 21.28 -0.67
N PRO A 379 5.67 22.16 -0.81
CA PRO A 379 5.70 23.12 -1.92
C PRO A 379 5.69 22.37 -3.27
N PHE A 380 4.92 22.87 -4.23
CA PHE A 380 4.82 22.29 -5.58
C PHE A 380 4.28 20.84 -5.66
N SER A 381 3.42 20.41 -4.71
CA SER A 381 2.73 19.10 -4.74
C SER A 381 2.21 18.71 -6.13
N ASN A 382 1.57 19.63 -6.87
CA ASN A 382 1.04 19.42 -8.21
C ASN A 382 2.07 18.88 -9.24
N TRP A 383 3.37 19.08 -8.99
CA TRP A 383 4.46 18.52 -9.80
C TRP A 383 5.10 17.31 -9.11
N LEU A 384 5.32 17.36 -7.78
CA LEU A 384 6.02 16.30 -7.05
C LEU A 384 5.23 15.00 -6.87
N HIS A 385 3.89 15.03 -6.85
CA HIS A 385 3.05 13.82 -6.71
C HIS A 385 2.95 12.96 -7.98
N VAL A 386 3.47 13.44 -9.13
CA VAL A 386 3.24 12.80 -10.43
C VAL A 386 4.15 11.59 -10.65
N ILE A 387 3.55 10.41 -10.83
CA ILE A 387 4.25 9.21 -11.34
C ILE A 387 4.45 9.35 -12.86
N HIS A 388 5.65 9.05 -13.35
CA HIS A 388 5.96 9.18 -14.77
C HIS A 388 5.38 8.00 -15.60
N PRO A 389 4.47 8.24 -16.57
CA PRO A 389 3.70 7.16 -17.22
C PRO A 389 4.53 6.05 -17.88
N HIS A 390 5.67 6.40 -18.49
CA HIS A 390 6.54 5.43 -19.17
C HIS A 390 7.52 4.71 -18.21
N HIS A 391 7.83 5.30 -17.05
CA HIS A 391 8.85 4.76 -16.13
C HIS A 391 8.25 4.17 -14.83
N LYS A 392 6.97 4.40 -14.54
CA LYS A 392 6.25 3.90 -13.36
C LYS A 392 6.96 4.19 -12.03
N ASN A 393 7.50 5.41 -11.89
CA ASN A 393 8.20 5.88 -10.69
C ASN A 393 7.93 7.38 -10.43
N PRO A 394 8.13 7.87 -9.19
CA PRO A 394 7.96 9.28 -8.83
C PRO A 394 9.16 10.13 -9.29
N LEU A 395 9.32 10.26 -10.60
CA LEU A 395 10.47 10.88 -11.27
C LEU A 395 10.78 12.30 -10.76
N ASN A 396 9.75 13.13 -10.60
CA ASN A 396 9.90 14.52 -10.17
C ASN A 396 10.42 14.63 -8.73
N ALA A 397 9.91 13.79 -7.82
CA ALA A 397 10.36 13.75 -6.43
C ALA A 397 11.81 13.22 -6.31
N THR A 398 12.17 12.16 -7.06
CA THR A 398 13.55 11.65 -7.08
C THR A 398 14.55 12.69 -7.62
N ILE A 399 14.18 13.46 -8.66
CA ILE A 399 15.00 14.57 -9.17
C ILE A 399 15.16 15.67 -8.11
N ALA A 400 14.07 16.04 -7.42
CA ALA A 400 14.13 17.02 -6.33
C ALA A 400 15.07 16.56 -5.20
N CYS A 401 15.02 15.28 -4.80
CA CYS A 401 15.95 14.70 -3.83
C CYS A 401 17.41 14.75 -4.32
N GLY A 402 17.70 14.45 -5.59
CA GLY A 402 19.05 14.55 -6.18
C GLY A 402 19.59 15.99 -6.22
N ILE A 403 18.73 16.98 -6.49
CA ILE A 403 19.07 18.40 -6.42
C ILE A 403 19.34 18.81 -4.97
N CYS A 404 18.50 18.42 -4.02
CA CYS A 404 18.71 18.66 -2.59
C CYS A 404 20.05 18.06 -2.11
N SER A 405 20.33 16.79 -2.40
CA SER A 405 21.64 16.17 -2.14
C SER A 405 22.78 16.99 -2.74
N THR A 406 22.69 17.37 -4.01
CA THR A 406 23.72 18.19 -4.68
C THR A 406 24.00 19.50 -3.92
N ILE A 407 22.97 20.17 -3.40
CA ILE A 407 23.10 21.38 -2.57
C ILE A 407 23.75 21.07 -1.21
N LEU A 408 23.33 20.01 -0.52
CA LEU A 408 23.96 19.58 0.75
C LEU A 408 25.43 19.21 0.56
N GLY A 409 25.79 18.60 -0.58
CA GLY A 409 27.16 18.26 -0.95
C GLY A 409 28.11 19.46 -1.02
N VAL A 410 27.62 20.66 -1.36
CA VAL A 410 28.44 21.89 -1.39
C VAL A 410 29.04 22.20 0.00
N ILE A 411 28.33 21.84 1.08
CA ILE A 411 28.80 22.03 2.46
C ILE A 411 30.09 21.23 2.71
N TYR A 412 30.27 20.07 2.08
CA TYR A 412 31.49 19.26 2.21
C TYR A 412 32.76 20.01 1.78
N VAL A 413 32.66 20.87 0.75
CA VAL A 413 33.79 21.68 0.28
C VAL A 413 34.21 22.69 1.36
N GLY A 414 33.24 23.38 1.97
CA GLY A 414 33.47 24.37 3.03
C GLY A 414 33.92 23.75 4.35
N SER A 415 33.23 22.70 4.82
CA SER A 415 33.53 21.99 6.06
C SER A 415 33.05 20.54 6.02
N SER A 416 34.00 19.60 6.03
CA SER A 416 33.72 18.17 6.21
C SER A 416 33.08 17.87 7.57
N THR A 417 33.40 18.60 8.64
CA THR A 417 32.71 18.46 9.95
C THR A 417 31.24 18.83 9.86
N ALA A 418 30.91 19.94 9.20
CA ALA A 418 29.52 20.40 9.05
C ALA A 418 28.71 19.44 8.16
N PHE A 419 29.35 18.81 7.17
CA PHE A 419 28.72 17.75 6.39
C PHE A 419 28.57 16.45 7.17
N ASN A 420 29.58 16.01 7.93
CA ASN A 420 29.52 14.77 8.71
C ASN A 420 28.40 14.80 9.77
N ALA A 421 28.00 15.99 10.23
CA ALA A 421 26.82 16.16 11.06
C ALA A 421 25.49 15.73 10.39
N PHE A 422 25.43 15.50 9.07
CA PHE A 422 24.29 14.83 8.43
C PHE A 422 24.12 13.37 8.91
N VAL A 423 25.19 12.70 9.35
CA VAL A 423 25.12 11.34 9.96
C VAL A 423 24.32 11.39 11.27
N GLY A 424 24.60 12.37 12.13
CA GLY A 424 23.84 12.54 13.38
C GLY A 424 22.44 13.11 13.15
N SER A 425 22.31 14.04 12.20
CA SER A 425 21.00 14.60 11.80
C SER A 425 20.06 13.52 11.26
N PHE A 426 20.58 12.58 10.45
CA PHE A 426 19.85 11.41 9.98
C PHE A 426 19.25 10.62 11.14
N VAL A 427 20.09 10.20 12.09
CA VAL A 427 19.66 9.41 13.27
C VAL A 427 18.63 10.18 14.10
N VAL A 428 18.88 11.47 14.38
CA VAL A 428 17.98 12.31 15.18
C VAL A 428 16.62 12.49 14.50
N LEU A 429 16.58 12.87 13.22
CA LEU A 429 15.34 13.09 12.49
C LEU A 429 14.54 11.79 12.30
N LEU A 430 15.23 10.70 11.95
CA LEU A 430 14.60 9.39 11.73
C LEU A 430 13.98 8.86 13.03
N THR A 431 14.72 8.91 14.15
CA THR A 431 14.18 8.49 15.46
C THR A 431 13.07 9.41 15.98
N LEU A 432 13.13 10.72 15.75
CA LEU A 432 12.02 11.63 16.05
C LEU A 432 10.73 11.26 15.28
N SER A 433 10.85 10.82 14.02
CA SER A 433 9.69 10.33 13.26
C SER A 433 9.10 9.05 13.88
N TYR A 434 9.94 8.13 14.37
CA TYR A 434 9.50 6.93 15.08
C TYR A 434 8.81 7.28 16.41
N LEU A 435 9.36 8.23 17.19
CA LEU A 435 8.76 8.71 18.44
C LEU A 435 7.36 9.29 18.19
N ALA A 436 7.18 10.06 17.11
CA ALA A 436 5.87 10.60 16.73
C ALA A 436 4.83 9.53 16.32
N SER A 437 5.25 8.29 16.06
CA SER A 437 4.35 7.13 15.89
C SER A 437 4.16 6.33 17.19
N ILE A 438 5.25 6.01 17.89
CA ILE A 438 5.24 5.06 19.01
C ILE A 438 4.70 5.72 20.30
N LEU A 439 5.05 6.99 20.56
CA LEU A 439 4.64 7.67 21.80
C LEU A 439 3.12 7.90 21.86
N PRO A 440 2.43 8.38 20.80
CA PRO A 440 0.97 8.48 20.82
C PRO A 440 0.30 7.10 20.92
N PHE A 441 0.84 6.09 20.23
CA PHE A 441 0.33 4.71 20.28
C PHE A 441 0.29 4.12 21.69
N ILE A 442 1.21 4.52 22.59
CA ILE A 442 1.13 4.18 24.02
C ILE A 442 -0.07 4.87 24.68
N PHE A 443 -0.20 6.19 24.52
CA PHE A 443 -1.23 6.99 25.19
C PHE A 443 -2.66 6.71 24.72
N THR A 444 -2.85 6.25 23.48
CA THR A 444 -4.17 5.88 22.92
C THR A 444 -4.54 4.41 23.17
N GLY A 445 -3.78 3.68 23.99
CA GLY A 445 -4.12 2.32 24.41
C GLY A 445 -3.60 1.20 23.51
N ARG A 446 -2.55 1.43 22.71
CA ARG A 446 -2.06 0.54 21.64
C ARG A 446 -3.19 0.10 20.71
N PHE A 447 -3.55 -1.18 20.72
CA PHE A 447 -4.75 -1.69 20.07
C PHE A 447 -5.91 -1.61 21.06
N ASN A 448 -6.65 -0.50 21.02
CA ASN A 448 -7.72 -0.23 21.98
C ASN A 448 -8.93 -1.15 21.75
N ARG A 449 -8.91 -2.31 22.41
CA ARG A 449 -9.96 -3.34 22.40
C ARG A 449 -11.23 -2.97 23.19
N SER A 450 -11.31 -1.79 23.83
CA SER A 450 -12.23 -1.58 24.96
C SER A 450 -13.15 -0.35 24.89
N SER A 451 -13.09 0.49 23.84
CA SER A 451 -14.01 1.62 23.71
C SER A 451 -14.67 1.70 22.33
N GLN A 452 -15.92 1.24 22.27
CA GLN A 452 -16.82 1.41 21.13
C GLN A 452 -17.24 2.89 20.93
N GLU A 453 -16.99 3.75 21.92
CA GLU A 453 -17.21 5.20 21.85
C GLU A 453 -16.18 5.93 20.95
N SER A 454 -16.68 6.90 20.20
CA SER A 454 -15.89 7.74 19.29
C SER A 454 -15.21 8.91 20.02
N GLY A 455 -14.25 8.60 20.87
CA GLY A 455 -13.42 9.61 21.55
C GLY A 455 -12.39 10.28 20.63
N PRO A 456 -12.07 11.59 20.83
CA PRO A 456 -11.13 12.34 19.97
C PRO A 456 -9.65 11.87 20.07
N TYR A 457 -9.37 10.95 20.98
CA TYR A 457 -8.06 10.31 21.21
C TYR A 457 -8.08 8.80 20.90
N ASN A 458 -9.19 8.25 20.38
CA ASN A 458 -9.26 6.84 20.01
C ASN A 458 -8.59 6.64 18.64
N ASN A 459 -7.53 5.84 18.58
CA ASN A 459 -6.80 5.55 17.34
C ASN A 459 -7.52 4.54 16.42
N ARG A 460 -8.53 3.81 16.95
CA ARG A 460 -9.29 2.75 16.27
C ARG A 460 -8.43 1.66 15.60
N MET A 461 -7.22 1.43 16.09
CA MET A 461 -6.27 0.49 15.48
C MET A 461 -6.58 -0.97 15.85
N ILE A 462 -6.73 -1.81 14.83
CA ILE A 462 -6.84 -3.27 14.98
C ILE A 462 -5.46 -3.96 14.93
N PRO A 463 -5.24 -5.07 15.66
CA PRO A 463 -3.98 -5.80 15.60
C PRO A 463 -3.63 -6.33 14.20
N GLY A 464 -2.32 -6.47 13.94
CA GLY A 464 -1.79 -7.13 12.75
C GLY A 464 -1.60 -8.65 12.94
N TRP A 465 -0.96 -9.29 11.95
CA TRP A 465 -0.47 -10.67 12.07
C TRP A 465 0.63 -10.80 13.14
N PHE A 466 1.47 -9.78 13.27
CA PHE A 466 2.44 -9.62 14.35
C PHE A 466 1.87 -8.63 15.38
N GLN A 467 1.53 -9.14 16.56
CA GLN A 467 1.20 -8.37 17.75
C GLN A 467 2.05 -8.86 18.92
N MET A 468 2.68 -7.94 19.65
CA MET A 468 3.22 -8.20 20.98
C MET A 468 2.08 -8.22 22.00
N ASN A 469 2.13 -9.13 22.98
CA ASN A 469 1.14 -9.13 24.07
C ASN A 469 1.13 -7.77 24.82
N ASP A 470 0.09 -7.52 25.60
CA ASP A 470 -0.16 -6.19 26.14
C ASP A 470 1.00 -5.70 27.04
N ILE A 471 1.44 -6.54 27.99
CA ILE A 471 2.56 -6.24 28.90
C ILE A 471 3.88 -6.03 28.13
N VAL A 472 4.24 -6.94 27.23
CA VAL A 472 5.50 -6.87 26.47
C VAL A 472 5.51 -5.64 25.58
N GLY A 473 4.48 -5.43 24.75
CA GLY A 473 4.47 -4.31 23.82
C GLY A 473 4.35 -2.94 24.49
N TYR A 474 3.68 -2.81 25.64
CA TYR A 474 3.77 -1.57 26.43
C TYR A 474 5.21 -1.35 26.94
N THR A 475 5.86 -2.38 27.47
CA THR A 475 7.24 -2.30 27.96
C THR A 475 8.20 -1.91 26.83
N VAL A 476 8.14 -2.60 25.70
CA VAL A 476 8.95 -2.35 24.49
C VAL A 476 8.73 -0.93 23.96
N ASN A 477 7.48 -0.49 23.81
CA ASN A 477 7.17 0.84 23.30
C ASN A 477 7.64 1.95 24.25
N ILE A 478 7.48 1.76 25.58
CA ILE A 478 7.92 2.73 26.59
C ILE A 478 9.45 2.84 26.60
N VAL A 479 10.17 1.72 26.62
CA VAL A 479 11.65 1.72 26.57
C VAL A 479 12.15 2.34 25.25
N SER A 480 11.51 2.04 24.12
CA SER A 480 11.81 2.66 22.83
C SER A 480 11.64 4.19 22.86
N CYS A 481 10.55 4.69 23.43
CA CYS A 481 10.32 6.13 23.54
C CYS A 481 11.32 6.81 24.49
N LEU A 482 11.60 6.21 25.65
CA LEU A 482 12.58 6.73 26.61
C LEU A 482 14.00 6.77 26.01
N TYR A 483 14.39 5.71 25.29
CA TYR A 483 15.64 5.68 24.53
C TYR A 483 15.72 6.84 23.53
N ILE A 484 14.71 7.01 22.66
CA ILE A 484 14.73 8.08 21.66
C ILE A 484 14.80 9.47 22.31
N ILE A 485 13.98 9.73 23.34
CA ILE A 485 13.94 11.04 24.03
C ILE A 485 15.30 11.40 24.65
N VAL A 486 16.00 10.44 25.25
CA VAL A 486 17.33 10.66 25.84
C VAL A 486 18.40 10.80 24.75
N PHE A 487 18.44 9.88 23.79
CA PHE A 487 19.55 9.81 22.83
C PHE A 487 19.49 10.87 21.73
N VAL A 488 18.30 11.38 21.37
CA VAL A 488 18.19 12.59 20.51
C VAL A 488 18.94 13.78 21.12
N VAL A 489 18.92 13.92 22.45
CA VAL A 489 19.65 14.98 23.16
C VAL A 489 21.15 14.64 23.25
N ILE A 490 21.53 13.39 23.55
CA ILE A 490 22.95 12.99 23.64
C ILE A 490 23.65 13.12 22.27
N TYR A 491 23.02 12.67 21.18
CA TYR A 491 23.55 12.77 19.81
C TYR A 491 23.63 14.22 19.28
N CYS A 492 23.19 15.21 20.07
CA CYS A 492 23.35 16.64 19.79
C CYS A 492 24.56 17.29 20.49
N PHE A 493 25.31 16.57 21.35
CA PHE A 493 26.50 17.11 22.02
C PHE A 493 27.72 17.18 21.09
N PRO A 494 28.65 18.15 21.30
CA PRO A 494 29.91 18.24 20.57
C PRO A 494 30.73 16.94 20.64
N TYR A 495 31.45 16.60 19.57
CA TYR A 495 32.24 15.35 19.50
C TYR A 495 33.45 15.33 20.47
N ALA A 496 33.97 16.51 20.84
CA ALA A 496 35.07 16.64 21.80
C ALA A 496 34.97 17.93 22.62
N MET A 497 35.65 17.95 23.77
CA MET A 497 35.75 19.07 24.70
C MET A 497 37.22 19.44 24.94
N PRO A 498 37.63 20.72 24.81
CA PRO A 498 36.82 21.87 24.37
C PRO A 498 36.51 21.80 22.86
N PHE A 499 35.29 22.18 22.47
CA PHE A 499 34.89 22.23 21.07
C PHE A 499 35.27 23.55 20.37
N ASN A 500 35.47 23.46 19.07
CA ASN A 500 35.59 24.59 18.15
C ASN A 500 34.84 24.27 16.84
N ALA A 501 34.89 25.14 15.84
CA ALA A 501 34.14 24.97 14.59
C ALA A 501 34.47 23.66 13.81
N ALA A 502 35.61 23.01 14.05
CA ALA A 502 36.01 21.76 13.43
C ALA A 502 35.70 20.50 14.28
N SER A 503 35.47 20.63 15.59
CA SER A 503 35.09 19.53 16.51
C SER A 503 33.64 19.61 17.01
N MET A 504 32.91 20.67 16.66
CA MET A 504 31.48 20.83 16.95
C MET A 504 30.64 19.82 16.17
N ASN A 505 29.67 19.22 16.88
CA ASN A 505 28.62 18.39 16.28
C ASN A 505 27.44 19.29 15.87
N TYR A 506 27.28 19.52 14.55
CA TYR A 506 26.23 20.40 14.03
C TYR A 506 24.84 19.72 13.92
N SER A 507 24.66 18.49 14.40
CA SER A 507 23.40 17.75 14.25
C SER A 507 22.22 18.47 14.91
N CYS A 508 22.45 19.14 16.04
CA CYS A 508 21.47 19.98 16.71
C CYS A 508 21.02 21.18 15.86
N LEU A 509 21.96 21.82 15.16
CA LEU A 509 21.68 22.96 14.27
C LEU A 509 20.90 22.51 13.03
N ILE A 510 21.32 21.41 12.40
CA ILE A 510 20.71 20.90 11.17
C ILE A 510 19.32 20.32 11.44
N ALA A 511 19.20 19.38 12.37
CA ALA A 511 17.89 18.78 12.73
C ALA A 511 16.94 19.82 13.34
N GLY A 512 17.46 20.76 14.14
CA GLY A 512 16.70 21.89 14.68
C GLY A 512 16.17 22.83 13.59
N ALA A 513 17.02 23.27 12.67
CA ALA A 513 16.62 24.16 11.57
C ALA A 513 15.59 23.50 10.63
N LEU A 514 15.76 22.21 10.31
CA LEU A 514 14.81 21.45 9.49
C LEU A 514 13.47 21.25 10.21
N SER A 515 13.49 21.00 11.52
CA SER A 515 12.27 20.94 12.36
C SER A 515 11.55 22.30 12.42
N ILE A 516 12.29 23.39 12.56
CA ILE A 516 11.75 24.75 12.53
C ILE A 516 11.15 25.07 11.16
N ALA A 517 11.80 24.66 10.06
CA ALA A 517 11.26 24.84 8.71
C ALA A 517 9.93 24.08 8.51
N ALA A 518 9.84 22.82 8.96
CA ALA A 518 8.60 22.05 8.94
C ALA A 518 7.49 22.70 9.81
N GLY A 519 7.85 23.30 10.94
CA GLY A 519 6.93 24.04 11.81
C GLY A 519 6.45 25.38 11.23
N ILE A 520 7.32 26.13 10.56
CA ILE A 520 6.94 27.35 9.82
C ILE A 520 6.00 26.97 8.67
N TRP A 521 6.29 25.90 7.94
CA TRP A 521 5.43 25.42 6.85
C TRP A 521 4.07 24.90 7.36
N TRP A 522 4.02 24.27 8.55
CA TRP A 522 2.77 23.93 9.24
C TRP A 522 1.88 25.14 9.49
N LEU A 523 2.45 26.28 9.94
CA LEU A 523 1.69 27.51 10.17
C LEU A 523 1.09 28.11 8.87
N VAL A 524 1.66 27.79 7.70
CA VAL A 524 1.19 28.28 6.39
C VAL A 524 0.14 27.34 5.76
N LYS A 525 0.35 26.01 5.81
CA LYS A 525 -0.45 25.03 5.06
C LYS A 525 -1.28 24.09 5.96
N GLY A 526 -0.90 23.90 7.22
CA GLY A 526 -1.46 22.92 8.15
C GLY A 526 -2.96 23.06 8.45
N GLY A 527 -3.51 24.28 8.38
CA GLY A 527 -4.95 24.51 8.55
C GLY A 527 -5.82 23.86 7.45
N ASN A 528 -5.30 23.81 6.21
CA ASN A 528 -5.98 23.19 5.06
C ASN A 528 -5.56 21.73 4.83
N TYR A 529 -4.49 21.28 5.47
CA TYR A 529 -3.97 19.93 5.36
C TYR A 529 -4.96 18.90 5.96
N LYS A 530 -5.28 17.86 5.18
CA LYS A 530 -6.13 16.74 5.64
C LYS A 530 -5.32 15.63 6.30
N GLY A 531 -4.13 15.35 5.75
CA GLY A 531 -3.29 14.21 6.11
C GLY A 531 -3.78 12.88 5.54
N PRO A 532 -2.95 11.82 5.63
CA PRO A 532 -3.29 10.52 5.12
C PRO A 532 -4.32 9.92 6.07
N GLN A 533 -5.58 9.88 5.64
CA GLN A 533 -6.62 9.21 6.41
C GLN A 533 -6.27 7.72 6.51
N ALA A 534 -6.60 7.11 7.65
CA ALA A 534 -6.57 5.66 7.77
C ALA A 534 -7.47 5.07 6.67
N GLY A 535 -6.94 4.15 5.87
CA GLY A 535 -7.73 3.31 4.97
C GLY A 535 -8.55 2.31 5.78
N LEU A 536 -9.50 2.81 6.57
CA LEU A 536 -10.31 1.99 7.46
C LEU A 536 -11.17 1.05 6.63
N TYR A 537 -10.82 -0.25 6.67
CA TYR A 537 -11.77 -1.32 6.45
C TYR A 537 -13.01 -1.06 7.31
N GLY A 538 -14.11 -0.65 6.67
CA GLY A 538 -15.37 -0.32 7.35
C GLY A 538 -15.62 1.17 7.66
N GLN A 539 -14.86 2.13 7.12
CA GLN A 539 -15.29 3.54 7.17
C GLN A 539 -14.77 4.43 6.03
N SER A 540 -15.51 4.44 4.91
CA SER A 540 -15.85 5.72 4.27
C SER A 540 -16.69 6.57 5.24
N GLU A 541 -16.86 7.87 5.00
CA GLU A 541 -17.69 8.74 5.86
C GLU A 541 -19.16 8.29 5.82
N VAL A 542 -19.51 7.41 6.76
CA VAL A 542 -20.88 7.06 7.10
C VAL A 542 -21.45 8.20 7.92
N ASP A 543 -22.11 9.14 7.24
CA ASP A 543 -23.24 9.88 7.83
C ASP A 543 -24.10 8.88 8.60
N SER A 544 -24.55 9.23 9.80
CA SER A 544 -25.09 8.28 10.79
C SER A 544 -26.50 7.77 10.44
N ASP A 545 -26.59 7.03 9.33
CA ASP A 545 -27.76 6.35 8.81
C ASP A 545 -27.62 4.86 9.13
N ASP A 546 -28.11 4.49 10.31
CA ASP A 546 -28.03 3.15 10.89
C ASP A 546 -29.03 2.21 10.20
N GLY A 547 -28.73 1.94 8.92
CA GLY A 547 -29.72 1.60 7.92
C GLY A 547 -29.38 0.40 7.04
N ARG A 548 -30.44 -0.32 6.68
CA ARG A 548 -30.43 -1.48 5.79
C ARG A 548 -30.32 -1.02 4.35
N ASN A 549 -29.23 -1.39 3.69
CA ASN A 549 -28.95 -1.06 2.30
C ASN A 549 -29.43 -2.20 1.41
N VAL A 550 -30.67 -2.12 0.92
CA VAL A 550 -31.28 -3.16 0.07
C VAL A 550 -31.25 -2.71 -1.38
N LEU A 551 -30.36 -3.29 -2.19
CA LEU A 551 -30.43 -3.14 -3.64
C LEU A 551 -31.48 -4.12 -4.17
N ASN A 552 -32.69 -3.60 -4.38
CA ASN A 552 -33.63 -4.30 -5.23
C ASN A 552 -33.17 -4.10 -6.68
N GLY A 553 -32.60 -5.15 -7.28
CA GLY A 553 -32.33 -5.22 -8.71
C GLY A 553 -33.63 -5.38 -9.48
N ILE A 554 -34.54 -4.41 -9.31
CA ILE A 554 -35.62 -4.17 -10.25
C ILE A 554 -34.96 -4.00 -11.60
N HIS A 555 -35.49 -4.65 -12.61
CA HIS A 555 -35.30 -4.25 -13.99
C HIS A 555 -36.65 -3.68 -14.39
N VAL A 556 -36.88 -2.36 -14.23
CA VAL A 556 -38.13 -1.73 -14.69
C VAL A 556 -38.12 -1.75 -16.23
N GLY A 557 -38.65 -2.85 -16.77
CA GLY A 557 -39.56 -2.80 -17.91
C GLY A 557 -40.97 -2.79 -17.33
N ASP A 558 -41.66 -1.69 -17.59
CA ASP A 558 -43.09 -1.45 -17.38
C ASP A 558 -43.61 -1.51 -15.92
N SER A 559 -44.78 -0.92 -15.71
CA SER A 559 -45.01 -0.06 -14.54
C SER A 559 -45.58 -0.73 -13.28
N ASP A 560 -46.05 -1.97 -13.35
CA ASP A 560 -46.94 -2.54 -12.32
C ASP A 560 -46.53 -3.93 -11.79
N GLY A 561 -45.31 -4.38 -12.09
CA GLY A 561 -44.81 -5.72 -11.74
C GLY A 561 -44.30 -5.92 -10.30
N ILE A 562 -44.01 -7.19 -9.96
CA ILE A 562 -43.49 -7.66 -8.65
C ILE A 562 -42.33 -6.80 -8.13
N GLY A 563 -41.41 -6.37 -9.00
CA GLY A 563 -40.25 -5.57 -8.62
C GLY A 563 -40.59 -4.16 -8.10
N LEU A 564 -41.69 -3.54 -8.58
CA LEU A 564 -42.17 -2.28 -8.03
C LEU A 564 -42.84 -2.50 -6.67
N GLN A 565 -43.67 -3.52 -6.53
CA GLN A 565 -44.36 -3.79 -5.26
C GLN A 565 -43.38 -4.25 -4.16
N LEU A 566 -42.33 -5.02 -4.50
CA LEU A 566 -41.19 -5.27 -3.59
C LEU A 566 -40.54 -3.95 -3.12
N THR A 567 -40.32 -3.00 -4.04
CA THR A 567 -39.72 -1.69 -3.74
C THR A 567 -40.61 -0.84 -2.83
N ARG A 568 -41.93 -0.84 -3.09
CA ARG A 568 -42.93 -0.19 -2.24
C ARG A 568 -42.94 -0.78 -0.82
N THR A 569 -42.86 -2.10 -0.69
CA THR A 569 -42.79 -2.81 0.61
C THR A 569 -41.45 -2.60 1.33
N LEU A 570 -40.33 -2.51 0.60
CA LEU A 570 -39.02 -2.24 1.17
C LEU A 570 -38.89 -0.80 1.69
N LEU A 571 -39.44 0.19 0.99
CA LEU A 571 -39.45 1.60 1.43
C LEU A 571 -40.30 1.86 2.68
N GLN A 572 -41.20 0.93 3.04
CA GLN A 572 -41.98 0.97 4.29
C GLN A 572 -41.18 0.48 5.52
N ARG A 573 -39.98 -0.08 5.34
CA ARG A 573 -39.05 -0.37 6.44
C ARG A 573 -38.32 0.91 6.81
N GLU A 574 -38.22 1.23 8.10
CA GLU A 574 -37.42 2.36 8.58
C GLU A 574 -35.92 2.16 8.28
N ASN A 575 -35.17 3.26 8.24
CA ASN A 575 -33.75 3.35 7.92
C ASN A 575 -33.36 2.42 6.75
N THR A 576 -34.08 2.47 5.63
CA THR A 576 -33.84 1.55 4.51
C THR A 576 -33.54 2.32 3.23
N ILE A 577 -32.30 2.16 2.76
CA ILE A 577 -31.86 2.66 1.45
C ILE A 577 -32.26 1.60 0.42
N VAL A 578 -33.31 1.89 -0.36
CA VAL A 578 -33.73 1.04 -1.46
C VAL A 578 -33.15 1.57 -2.76
N ILE A 579 -32.33 0.77 -3.43
CA ILE A 579 -31.89 1.06 -4.79
C ILE A 579 -32.81 0.33 -5.77
N ALA A 580 -33.13 0.99 -6.88
CA ALA A 580 -34.08 0.58 -7.91
C ALA A 580 -33.47 0.83 -9.30
N THR A 581 -33.45 -0.15 -10.21
CA THR A 581 -32.90 0.06 -11.57
C THR A 581 -33.98 0.06 -12.66
N LYS A 582 -33.83 0.92 -13.68
CA LYS A 582 -34.79 1.04 -14.80
C LYS A 582 -34.10 0.92 -16.16
N ARG A 583 -34.76 0.34 -17.15
CA ARG A 583 -34.18 0.22 -18.50
C ARG A 583 -34.19 1.58 -19.19
N THR A 584 -33.15 1.93 -19.95
CA THR A 584 -33.04 3.19 -20.72
C THR A 584 -34.22 3.44 -21.69
N THR A 585 -34.97 2.40 -22.05
CA THR A 585 -36.17 2.51 -22.89
C THR A 585 -37.45 2.92 -22.15
N SER A 586 -37.48 2.93 -20.80
CA SER A 586 -38.67 3.38 -20.05
C SER A 586 -38.69 4.91 -19.97
N THR A 587 -39.62 5.52 -20.71
CA THR A 587 -39.87 6.97 -20.67
C THR A 587 -40.65 7.42 -19.45
N ASP A 588 -41.36 6.50 -18.78
CA ASP A 588 -42.09 6.77 -17.56
C ASP A 588 -41.28 6.35 -16.31
N SER A 589 -41.34 7.17 -15.27
CA SER A 589 -40.90 6.84 -13.90
C SER A 589 -41.86 7.32 -12.80
N SER A 590 -43.07 7.77 -13.16
CA SER A 590 -44.12 8.22 -12.23
C SER A 590 -44.49 7.20 -11.15
N GLY A 591 -44.45 5.90 -11.47
CA GLY A 591 -44.71 4.81 -10.51
C GLY A 591 -43.66 4.67 -9.39
N LEU A 592 -42.44 5.19 -9.58
CA LEU A 592 -41.39 5.28 -8.55
C LEU A 592 -41.35 6.67 -7.88
N GLU A 593 -41.61 7.72 -8.66
CA GLU A 593 -41.57 9.13 -8.25
C GLU A 593 -42.82 9.54 -7.44
N GLY A 594 -42.87 9.07 -6.19
CA GLY A 594 -43.97 9.38 -5.26
C GLY A 594 -44.25 8.28 -4.22
N LEU A 595 -43.54 7.15 -4.28
CA LEU A 595 -43.67 6.09 -3.28
C LEU A 595 -43.42 6.63 -1.86
N PHE A 596 -44.33 6.30 -0.94
CA PHE A 596 -44.20 6.58 0.49
C PHE A 596 -42.93 5.92 1.05
N LYS A 597 -42.23 6.63 1.94
CA LYS A 597 -40.97 6.21 2.55
C LYS A 597 -41.10 6.32 4.06
N ALA A 598 -40.72 5.28 4.78
CA ALA A 598 -40.63 5.31 6.22
C ALA A 598 -39.49 6.23 6.70
N ARG A 599 -39.41 6.47 8.01
CA ARG A 599 -38.39 7.33 8.60
C ARG A 599 -36.99 6.79 8.31
N GLY A 600 -36.07 7.65 7.87
CA GLY A 600 -34.71 7.28 7.48
C GLY A 600 -34.59 6.60 6.11
N SER A 601 -35.69 6.38 5.38
CA SER A 601 -35.66 5.56 4.15
C SER A 601 -35.61 6.40 2.88
N ARG A 602 -34.71 6.05 1.96
CA ARG A 602 -34.53 6.74 0.66
C ARG A 602 -34.59 5.77 -0.51
N LEU A 603 -34.96 6.33 -1.67
CA LEU A 603 -35.03 5.62 -2.94
C LEU A 603 -33.95 6.18 -3.87
N VAL A 604 -33.10 5.32 -4.42
CA VAL A 604 -32.08 5.65 -5.42
C VAL A 604 -32.48 5.01 -6.74
N ILE A 605 -32.67 5.79 -7.81
CA ILE A 605 -33.12 5.30 -9.11
C ILE A 605 -31.95 5.31 -10.11
N VAL A 606 -31.58 4.14 -10.63
CA VAL A 606 -30.40 3.95 -11.48
C VAL A 606 -30.80 3.42 -12.85
N THR A 607 -30.69 4.24 -13.90
CA THR A 607 -30.93 3.76 -15.27
C THR A 607 -29.84 2.76 -15.71
N LEU A 608 -30.22 1.69 -16.39
CA LEU A 608 -29.33 0.74 -17.06
C LEU A 608 -29.66 0.64 -18.55
N SER A 609 -28.64 0.69 -19.40
CA SER A 609 -28.70 0.40 -20.83
C SER A 609 -28.82 -1.10 -21.05
N SER A 610 -29.52 -1.52 -22.10
CA SER A 610 -29.49 -2.90 -22.56
C SER A 610 -28.23 -3.13 -23.41
N ASP A 611 -27.26 -3.87 -22.85
CA ASP A 611 -25.94 -4.21 -23.42
C ASP A 611 -25.96 -4.99 -24.77
N ILE A 612 -27.13 -5.16 -25.41
CA ILE A 612 -27.24 -5.71 -26.77
C ILE A 612 -26.89 -4.59 -27.78
N GLY A 613 -25.69 -4.62 -28.35
CA GLY A 613 -25.20 -3.65 -29.35
C GLY A 613 -23.84 -3.01 -29.00
N ASP A 614 -23.16 -2.45 -30.00
CA ASP A 614 -21.76 -1.98 -29.96
C ASP A 614 -21.33 -1.23 -28.69
N GLU A 615 -20.16 -1.60 -28.16
CA GLU A 615 -19.67 -1.16 -26.84
C GLU A 615 -19.20 0.31 -26.79
N LYS A 616 -18.92 0.94 -27.93
CA LYS A 616 -18.04 2.12 -27.98
C LYS A 616 -18.61 3.47 -27.53
N GLU A 617 -19.93 3.61 -27.35
CA GLU A 617 -20.57 4.91 -27.04
C GLU A 617 -21.65 4.87 -25.93
N ARG A 618 -21.71 3.79 -25.12
CA ARG A 618 -22.81 3.62 -24.14
C ARG A 618 -22.45 4.13 -22.73
N LYS A 619 -23.22 5.13 -22.27
CA LYS A 619 -23.34 5.51 -20.86
C LYS A 619 -24.41 4.65 -20.17
N ASN A 620 -24.31 4.47 -18.85
CA ASN A 620 -25.26 3.71 -18.02
C ASN A 620 -25.19 2.18 -18.26
N THR A 621 -24.01 1.63 -18.45
CA THR A 621 -23.77 0.18 -18.56
C THR A 621 -23.81 -0.51 -17.19
N VAL A 622 -23.77 -1.85 -17.14
CA VAL A 622 -23.53 -2.53 -15.86
C VAL A 622 -22.12 -2.24 -15.33
N GLY A 623 -21.14 -1.92 -16.18
CA GLY A 623 -19.76 -1.62 -15.77
C GLY A 623 -19.63 -0.37 -14.89
N ASP A 624 -20.40 0.69 -15.17
CA ASP A 624 -20.38 1.95 -14.41
C ASP A 624 -21.22 1.92 -13.11
N LEU A 625 -21.90 0.81 -12.83
CA LEU A 625 -22.87 0.71 -11.73
C LEU A 625 -22.26 0.92 -10.34
N VAL A 626 -21.08 0.36 -10.03
CA VAL A 626 -20.45 0.53 -8.69
C VAL A 626 -20.03 1.98 -8.44
N GLU A 627 -19.51 2.67 -9.46
CA GLU A 627 -19.11 4.07 -9.33
C GLU A 627 -20.33 4.98 -9.11
N ARG A 628 -21.40 4.75 -9.89
CA ARG A 628 -22.66 5.50 -9.75
C ARG A 628 -23.34 5.26 -8.40
N LEU A 629 -23.33 4.02 -7.89
CA LEU A 629 -23.82 3.72 -6.55
C LEU A 629 -22.99 4.42 -5.46
N LYS A 630 -21.67 4.45 -5.57
CA LYS A 630 -20.81 5.22 -4.65
C LYS A 630 -21.10 6.72 -4.70
N ASN A 631 -21.32 7.28 -5.89
CA ASN A 631 -21.69 8.69 -6.08
C ASN A 631 -23.07 9.01 -5.46
N GLU A 632 -24.00 8.05 -5.45
CA GLU A 632 -25.29 8.09 -4.74
C GLU A 632 -25.17 7.77 -3.23
N GLY A 633 -23.95 7.71 -2.66
CA GLY A 633 -23.70 7.44 -1.25
C GLY A 633 -23.93 5.99 -0.81
N VAL A 634 -23.92 5.02 -1.73
CA VAL A 634 -24.12 3.59 -1.44
C VAL A 634 -22.77 2.89 -1.35
N GLY A 635 -22.22 2.80 -0.14
CA GLY A 635 -20.95 2.13 0.15
C GLY A 635 -21.04 0.61 0.35
N LYS A 636 -22.23 0.07 0.63
CA LYS A 636 -22.49 -1.36 0.89
C LYS A 636 -23.84 -1.80 0.31
N ILE A 637 -24.04 -3.10 0.15
CA ILE A 637 -25.33 -3.73 -0.15
C ILE A 637 -25.51 -4.90 0.82
N ASP A 638 -26.57 -4.88 1.63
CA ASP A 638 -26.90 -5.95 2.58
C ASP A 638 -27.74 -7.05 1.90
N THR A 639 -28.54 -6.71 0.90
CA THR A 639 -29.36 -7.66 0.13
C THR A 639 -29.48 -7.21 -1.33
N LEU A 640 -29.14 -8.13 -2.24
CA LEU A 640 -29.31 -8.01 -3.68
C LEU A 640 -30.50 -8.88 -4.13
N ILE A 641 -31.55 -8.27 -4.66
CA ILE A 641 -32.71 -8.99 -5.24
C ILE A 641 -32.59 -8.96 -6.77
N LEU A 642 -32.54 -10.11 -7.42
CA LEU A 642 -32.41 -10.27 -8.86
C LEU A 642 -33.80 -10.62 -9.43
N ASN A 643 -34.59 -9.58 -9.70
CA ASN A 643 -35.97 -9.67 -10.20
C ASN A 643 -36.06 -9.46 -11.74
N ALA A 644 -34.97 -9.68 -12.48
CA ALA A 644 -35.02 -9.65 -13.95
C ALA A 644 -35.83 -10.86 -14.46
N GLY A 645 -36.91 -10.59 -15.18
CA GLY A 645 -37.88 -11.59 -15.60
C GLY A 645 -38.64 -11.17 -16.86
N ALA A 646 -38.20 -11.65 -18.02
CA ALA A 646 -38.98 -11.63 -19.25
C ALA A 646 -39.51 -13.04 -19.54
N ALA A 647 -40.80 -13.13 -19.86
CA ALA A 647 -41.48 -14.36 -20.27
C ALA A 647 -42.36 -14.05 -21.49
N THR A 648 -41.74 -13.77 -22.63
CA THR A 648 -42.41 -13.31 -23.86
C THR A 648 -42.83 -14.46 -24.79
N SER A 649 -42.52 -15.71 -24.43
CA SER A 649 -42.88 -16.90 -25.20
C SER A 649 -43.10 -18.11 -24.28
N PHE A 650 -44.25 -18.75 -24.45
CA PHE A 650 -44.69 -19.97 -23.77
C PHE A 650 -44.97 -21.07 -24.81
N GLU A 651 -44.07 -21.19 -25.78
CA GLU A 651 -44.18 -22.16 -26.87
C GLU A 651 -43.52 -23.51 -26.54
N SER A 652 -43.86 -24.52 -27.34
CA SER A 652 -43.26 -25.85 -27.22
C SER A 652 -41.81 -25.87 -27.73
N VAL A 653 -41.10 -26.96 -27.43
CA VAL A 653 -39.74 -27.26 -27.93
C VAL A 653 -39.66 -27.28 -29.47
N LYS A 654 -40.79 -27.49 -30.15
CA LYS A 654 -40.89 -27.55 -31.62
C LYS A 654 -41.09 -26.18 -32.28
N GLU A 655 -41.73 -25.24 -31.58
CA GLU A 655 -42.13 -23.95 -32.15
C GLU A 655 -41.18 -22.80 -31.78
N THR A 656 -40.71 -22.77 -30.52
CA THR A 656 -39.93 -21.66 -29.94
C THR A 656 -38.70 -21.28 -30.77
N SER A 657 -38.52 -20.00 -31.06
CA SER A 657 -37.39 -19.53 -31.85
C SER A 657 -36.06 -19.49 -31.08
N VAL A 658 -34.94 -19.59 -31.81
CA VAL A 658 -33.58 -19.42 -31.26
C VAL A 658 -33.39 -18.01 -30.69
N GLN A 659 -34.04 -17.01 -31.30
CA GLN A 659 -34.01 -15.62 -30.88
C GLN A 659 -34.68 -15.43 -29.52
N GLU A 660 -35.83 -16.08 -29.27
CA GLU A 660 -36.49 -16.06 -27.96
C GLU A 660 -35.69 -16.81 -26.91
N LEU A 661 -35.15 -17.99 -27.23
CA LEU A 661 -34.23 -18.72 -26.35
C LEU A 661 -33.05 -17.83 -25.91
N GLN A 662 -32.42 -17.14 -26.84
CA GLN A 662 -31.32 -16.21 -26.55
C GLN A 662 -31.79 -15.00 -25.72
N ALA A 663 -32.94 -14.40 -26.03
CA ALA A 663 -33.47 -13.25 -25.30
C ALA A 663 -33.82 -13.60 -23.84
N HIS A 664 -34.52 -14.71 -23.61
CA HIS A 664 -34.87 -15.19 -22.27
C HIS A 664 -33.61 -15.55 -21.48
N PHE A 665 -32.66 -16.30 -22.06
CA PHE A 665 -31.42 -16.66 -21.38
C PHE A 665 -30.54 -15.45 -21.05
N HIS A 666 -30.50 -14.45 -21.94
CA HIS A 666 -29.79 -13.21 -21.67
C HIS A 666 -30.41 -12.45 -20.48
N ILE A 667 -31.72 -12.17 -20.53
CA ILE A 667 -32.41 -11.37 -19.50
C ILE A 667 -32.50 -12.09 -18.15
N ASN A 668 -32.82 -13.39 -18.15
CA ASN A 668 -33.11 -14.13 -16.93
C ASN A 668 -31.88 -14.83 -16.34
N THR A 669 -30.80 -15.03 -17.10
CA THR A 669 -29.58 -15.72 -16.62
C THR A 669 -28.35 -14.82 -16.66
N VAL A 670 -27.98 -14.31 -17.84
CA VAL A 670 -26.71 -13.59 -18.04
C VAL A 670 -26.71 -12.25 -17.29
N TRP A 671 -27.82 -11.52 -17.35
CA TRP A 671 -27.99 -10.24 -16.64
C TRP A 671 -27.87 -10.37 -15.11
N PRO A 672 -28.60 -11.28 -14.44
CA PRO A 672 -28.40 -11.57 -13.01
C PRO A 672 -26.96 -11.92 -12.62
N ILE A 673 -26.28 -12.76 -13.41
CA ILE A 673 -24.87 -13.11 -13.19
C ILE A 673 -23.98 -11.86 -13.30
N ARG A 674 -24.16 -11.05 -14.35
CA ARG A 674 -23.33 -9.86 -14.61
C ARG A 674 -23.54 -8.78 -13.54
N ILE A 675 -24.78 -8.56 -13.10
CA ILE A 675 -25.11 -7.67 -11.98
C ILE A 675 -24.44 -8.18 -10.70
N TYR A 676 -24.52 -9.48 -10.39
CA TYR A 676 -23.86 -10.04 -9.22
C TYR A 676 -22.33 -9.85 -9.26
N GLN A 677 -21.68 -10.18 -10.38
CA GLN A 677 -20.22 -10.03 -10.56
C GLN A 677 -19.75 -8.60 -10.27
N VAL A 678 -20.48 -7.60 -10.76
CA VAL A 678 -20.15 -6.18 -10.56
C VAL A 678 -20.45 -5.71 -9.14
N LEU A 679 -21.57 -6.14 -8.54
CA LEU A 679 -21.99 -5.69 -7.21
C LEU A 679 -21.36 -6.48 -6.05
N ARG A 680 -20.68 -7.60 -6.32
CA ARG A 680 -19.99 -8.44 -5.33
C ARG A 680 -19.12 -7.65 -4.34
N PRO A 681 -18.32 -6.63 -4.72
CA PRO A 681 -17.55 -5.84 -3.75
C PRO A 681 -18.42 -5.09 -2.74
N LEU A 682 -19.55 -4.52 -3.18
CA LEU A 682 -20.50 -3.81 -2.30
C LEU A 682 -21.28 -4.79 -1.40
N LEU A 683 -21.60 -5.99 -1.91
CA LEU A 683 -22.15 -7.08 -1.11
C LEU A 683 -21.17 -7.54 -0.01
N LEU A 684 -19.89 -7.71 -0.35
CA LEU A 684 -18.88 -8.12 0.62
C LEU A 684 -18.60 -7.04 1.66
N ALA A 685 -18.70 -5.75 1.29
CA ALA A 685 -18.59 -4.61 2.20
C ALA A 685 -19.70 -4.53 3.26
N SER A 686 -20.83 -5.24 3.10
CA SER A 686 -21.76 -5.47 4.20
C SER A 686 -21.09 -6.38 5.25
N SER A 687 -20.67 -5.79 6.36
CA SER A 687 -20.02 -6.49 7.47
C SER A 687 -21.06 -7.17 8.38
N ALA A 688 -20.95 -8.49 8.57
CA ALA A 688 -21.66 -9.19 9.63
C ALA A 688 -20.90 -9.02 10.94
N SER A 689 -21.31 -8.07 11.77
CA SER A 689 -20.72 -7.81 13.10
C SER A 689 -21.19 -8.86 14.12
N GLU A 690 -20.29 -9.76 14.51
CA GLU A 690 -20.47 -10.65 15.67
C GLU A 690 -19.90 -10.02 16.95
N GLU A 691 -20.50 -8.91 17.40
CA GLU A 691 -20.27 -8.33 18.73
C GLU A 691 -21.59 -7.75 19.25
N GLY A 692 -21.99 -8.08 20.48
CA GLY A 692 -23.12 -7.40 21.16
C GLY A 692 -24.54 -7.97 20.98
N GLY A 693 -24.73 -9.18 20.44
CA GLY A 693 -25.99 -9.94 20.57
C GLY A 693 -27.21 -9.45 19.76
N GLU A 694 -27.09 -8.39 18.96
CA GLU A 694 -28.15 -7.93 18.06
C GLU A 694 -28.27 -8.79 16.79
N LYS A 695 -29.37 -8.64 16.05
CA LYS A 695 -29.70 -9.47 14.88
C LYS A 695 -28.74 -9.21 13.70
N ARG A 696 -27.69 -10.03 13.59
CA ARG A 696 -26.78 -10.21 12.45
C ARG A 696 -27.45 -9.84 11.12
N ILE A 697 -27.06 -8.72 10.52
CA ILE A 697 -27.40 -8.40 9.13
C ILE A 697 -26.66 -9.40 8.24
N GLN A 698 -27.40 -10.16 7.45
CA GLN A 698 -26.87 -11.21 6.58
C GLN A 698 -26.79 -10.72 5.14
N LYS A 699 -25.70 -11.07 4.44
CA LYS A 699 -25.46 -10.71 3.04
C LYS A 699 -26.31 -11.63 2.15
N LYS A 700 -27.37 -11.13 1.51
CA LYS A 700 -28.31 -11.99 0.73
C LYS A 700 -28.26 -11.74 -0.78
N VAL A 701 -28.36 -12.79 -1.56
CA VAL A 701 -28.55 -12.76 -3.03
C VAL A 701 -29.80 -13.58 -3.36
N ILE A 702 -30.89 -12.91 -3.66
CA ILE A 702 -32.22 -13.50 -3.85
C ILE A 702 -32.56 -13.46 -5.33
N TYR A 703 -32.76 -14.62 -5.96
CA TYR A 703 -33.16 -14.70 -7.36
C TYR A 703 -34.65 -15.01 -7.47
N VAL A 704 -35.41 -14.16 -8.16
CA VAL A 704 -36.84 -14.38 -8.38
C VAL A 704 -37.00 -15.28 -9.62
N SER A 705 -37.32 -16.54 -9.35
CA SER A 705 -37.34 -17.63 -10.33
C SER A 705 -38.78 -17.99 -10.75
N SER A 706 -38.97 -19.14 -11.39
CA SER A 706 -40.28 -19.70 -11.74
C SER A 706 -40.29 -21.20 -11.49
N TYR A 707 -41.44 -21.77 -11.11
CA TYR A 707 -41.62 -23.23 -11.06
C TYR A 707 -41.26 -23.90 -12.39
N LEU A 708 -41.52 -23.22 -13.52
CA LEU A 708 -41.11 -23.65 -14.87
C LEU A 708 -39.58 -23.75 -15.08
N GLY A 709 -38.78 -23.26 -14.12
CA GLY A 709 -37.33 -23.45 -14.05
C GLY A 709 -36.89 -24.60 -13.15
N SER A 710 -37.82 -25.44 -12.67
CA SER A 710 -37.53 -26.74 -12.06
C SER A 710 -37.30 -27.77 -13.15
N ILE A 711 -36.29 -28.62 -13.00
CA ILE A 711 -36.05 -29.80 -13.85
C ILE A 711 -36.85 -31.00 -13.30
N GLY A 712 -36.86 -31.20 -11.98
CA GLY A 712 -37.65 -32.26 -11.33
C GLY A 712 -39.16 -32.01 -11.31
N GLY A 713 -39.64 -30.81 -11.71
CA GLY A 713 -41.05 -30.46 -11.92
C GLY A 713 -41.51 -30.49 -13.38
N MET A 714 -40.68 -30.94 -14.33
CA MET A 714 -41.01 -30.94 -15.78
C MET A 714 -42.03 -32.01 -16.21
N GLU A 715 -42.58 -32.79 -15.28
CA GLU A 715 -43.65 -33.76 -15.58
C GLU A 715 -45.02 -33.10 -15.80
N ASP A 716 -45.19 -31.84 -15.35
CA ASP A 716 -46.33 -30.99 -15.72
C ASP A 716 -46.18 -30.55 -17.20
N GLU A 717 -47.11 -30.94 -18.09
CA GLU A 717 -47.04 -30.79 -19.57
C GLU A 717 -47.08 -29.33 -20.13
N THR A 718 -46.55 -28.36 -19.38
CA THR A 718 -46.62 -26.93 -19.72
C THR A 718 -45.60 -26.55 -20.81
N PRO A 719 -46.03 -25.99 -21.97
CA PRO A 719 -45.10 -25.50 -22.99
C PRO A 719 -44.39 -24.21 -22.51
N SER A 720 -43.08 -24.29 -22.23
CA SER A 720 -42.31 -23.12 -21.76
C SER A 720 -40.79 -23.28 -21.92
N ILE A 721 -40.28 -23.73 -23.08
CA ILE A 721 -38.84 -24.08 -23.17
C ILE A 721 -37.91 -22.86 -22.98
N ALA A 722 -38.17 -21.70 -23.60
CA ALA A 722 -37.27 -20.54 -23.49
C ALA A 722 -37.27 -19.91 -22.10
N TYR A 723 -38.46 -19.68 -21.53
CA TYR A 723 -38.56 -19.15 -20.16
C TYR A 723 -38.05 -20.16 -19.14
N GLY A 724 -38.45 -21.43 -19.24
CA GLY A 724 -38.05 -22.50 -18.33
C GLY A 724 -36.54 -22.73 -18.28
N ILE A 725 -35.88 -22.95 -19.42
CA ILE A 725 -34.42 -23.19 -19.45
C ILE A 725 -33.63 -21.98 -18.91
N SER A 726 -34.11 -20.76 -19.14
CA SER A 726 -33.48 -19.55 -18.61
C SER A 726 -33.63 -19.42 -17.08
N LYS A 727 -34.77 -19.83 -16.51
CA LYS A 727 -34.98 -19.88 -15.07
C LYS A 727 -34.21 -21.03 -14.42
N ALA A 728 -34.12 -22.21 -15.07
CA ALA A 728 -33.29 -23.33 -14.64
C ALA A 728 -31.79 -22.98 -14.61
N ALA A 729 -31.28 -22.22 -15.58
CA ALA A 729 -29.89 -21.76 -15.56
C ALA A 729 -29.63 -20.69 -14.49
N GLY A 730 -30.60 -19.82 -14.20
CA GLY A 730 -30.53 -18.90 -13.05
C GLY A 730 -30.59 -19.63 -11.70
N ASN A 731 -31.39 -20.69 -11.60
CA ASN A 731 -31.44 -21.63 -10.47
C ASN A 731 -30.07 -22.30 -10.25
N TYR A 732 -29.41 -22.79 -11.31
CA TYR A 732 -28.04 -23.32 -11.24
C TYR A 732 -27.04 -22.28 -10.70
N PHE A 733 -27.09 -21.03 -11.19
CA PHE A 733 -26.23 -19.94 -10.70
C PHE A 733 -26.39 -19.74 -9.19
N VAL A 734 -27.62 -19.69 -8.66
CA VAL A 734 -27.89 -19.57 -7.22
C VAL A 734 -27.29 -20.75 -6.44
N ARG A 735 -27.48 -21.98 -6.92
CA ARG A 735 -26.98 -23.19 -6.25
C ARG A 735 -25.45 -23.25 -6.26
N LYS A 736 -24.82 -22.82 -7.35
CA LYS A 736 -23.35 -22.71 -7.48
C LYS A 736 -22.78 -21.64 -6.55
N LEU A 737 -23.42 -20.46 -6.48
CA LEU A 737 -23.03 -19.33 -5.64
C LEU A 737 -22.99 -19.67 -4.14
N HIS A 738 -23.88 -20.54 -3.67
CA HIS A 738 -23.90 -21.01 -2.28
C HIS A 738 -22.56 -21.67 -1.85
N PHE A 739 -21.92 -22.41 -2.76
CA PHE A 739 -20.64 -23.05 -2.51
C PHE A 739 -19.45 -22.09 -2.67
N GLU A 740 -19.47 -21.22 -3.69
CA GLU A 740 -18.37 -20.28 -3.94
C GLU A 740 -18.24 -19.19 -2.86
N GLU A 741 -19.35 -18.81 -2.24
CA GLU A 741 -19.39 -17.79 -1.17
C GLU A 741 -19.47 -18.38 0.25
N GLU A 742 -19.04 -19.63 0.44
CA GLU A 742 -18.97 -20.24 1.77
C GLU A 742 -18.03 -19.46 2.71
N GLY A 743 -16.82 -19.13 2.25
CA GLY A 743 -15.83 -18.36 3.02
C GLY A 743 -16.18 -16.88 3.25
N SER A 744 -17.23 -16.35 2.62
CA SER A 744 -17.67 -14.95 2.75
C SER A 744 -19.04 -14.79 3.43
N GLY A 745 -19.75 -15.90 3.66
CA GLY A 745 -21.03 -15.95 4.36
C GLY A 745 -22.24 -15.45 3.55
N VAL A 746 -22.17 -15.40 2.21
CA VAL A 746 -23.31 -14.94 1.40
C VAL A 746 -24.40 -16.01 1.34
N VAL A 747 -25.64 -15.57 1.53
CA VAL A 747 -26.87 -16.37 1.49
C VAL A 747 -27.50 -16.23 0.11
N SER A 748 -27.25 -17.17 -0.80
CA SER A 748 -27.98 -17.24 -2.08
C SER A 748 -29.28 -18.05 -1.93
N VAL A 749 -30.40 -17.61 -2.51
CA VAL A 749 -31.69 -18.35 -2.52
C VAL A 749 -32.44 -18.10 -3.84
N ALA A 750 -33.08 -19.13 -4.39
CA ALA A 750 -34.00 -19.00 -5.51
C ALA A 750 -35.44 -19.08 -4.98
N VAL A 751 -36.29 -18.10 -5.33
CA VAL A 751 -37.68 -18.02 -4.85
C VAL A 751 -38.62 -17.95 -6.04
N HIS A 752 -39.52 -18.91 -6.16
CA HIS A 752 -40.66 -18.84 -7.08
C HIS A 752 -41.76 -17.97 -6.44
N PRO A 753 -42.17 -16.85 -7.08
CA PRO A 753 -43.15 -15.91 -6.50
C PRO A 753 -44.61 -16.39 -6.60
N GLY A 754 -44.87 -17.57 -7.16
CA GLY A 754 -46.22 -18.04 -7.51
C GLY A 754 -46.66 -17.63 -8.92
N TRP A 755 -47.93 -17.91 -9.24
CA TRP A 755 -48.58 -17.49 -10.48
C TRP A 755 -49.40 -16.22 -10.23
N VAL A 756 -48.75 -15.07 -10.46
CA VAL A 756 -49.16 -13.75 -9.98
C VAL A 756 -49.85 -12.94 -11.07
N LYS A 757 -50.90 -12.19 -10.72
CA LYS A 757 -51.55 -11.19 -11.59
C LYS A 757 -50.57 -10.08 -11.96
N THR A 758 -49.92 -10.27 -13.11
CA THR A 758 -48.87 -9.46 -13.75
C THR A 758 -48.86 -9.79 -15.24
N ASP A 759 -48.27 -8.95 -16.10
CA ASP A 759 -48.32 -9.14 -17.56
C ASP A 759 -47.71 -10.50 -18.00
N ASN A 760 -46.53 -10.86 -17.47
CA ASN A 760 -45.92 -12.19 -17.68
C ASN A 760 -46.83 -13.33 -17.20
N GLY A 761 -47.56 -13.13 -16.09
CA GLY A 761 -48.49 -14.13 -15.54
C GLY A 761 -49.78 -14.26 -16.35
N GLN A 762 -50.27 -13.14 -16.91
CA GLN A 762 -51.44 -13.11 -17.79
C GLN A 762 -51.10 -13.72 -19.16
N ALA A 763 -49.96 -13.38 -19.76
CA ALA A 763 -49.49 -14.02 -20.99
C ALA A 763 -49.36 -15.55 -20.84
N PHE A 764 -48.96 -16.02 -19.66
CA PHE A 764 -49.00 -17.44 -19.33
C PHE A 764 -50.43 -18.00 -19.22
N ALA A 765 -51.34 -17.28 -18.57
CA ALA A 765 -52.76 -17.66 -18.50
C ALA A 765 -53.42 -17.74 -19.88
N ASP A 766 -53.16 -16.75 -20.74
CA ASP A 766 -53.65 -16.70 -22.12
C ASP A 766 -53.14 -17.91 -22.93
N SER A 767 -51.87 -18.31 -22.75
CA SER A 767 -51.29 -19.51 -23.39
C SER A 767 -51.94 -20.83 -22.96
N LEU A 768 -52.54 -20.87 -21.76
CA LEU A 768 -53.29 -22.01 -21.23
C LEU A 768 -54.82 -21.89 -21.41
N GLY A 769 -55.32 -20.81 -22.01
CA GLY A 769 -56.76 -20.52 -22.10
C GLY A 769 -57.43 -20.22 -20.75
N VAL A 770 -56.65 -19.87 -19.73
CA VAL A 770 -57.12 -19.52 -18.37
C VAL A 770 -57.35 -18.02 -18.28
N LYS A 771 -58.46 -17.60 -17.66
CA LYS A 771 -58.90 -16.19 -17.66
C LYS A 771 -57.89 -15.22 -17.02
N GLU A 772 -57.34 -15.58 -15.86
CA GLU A 772 -56.41 -14.74 -15.09
C GLU A 772 -55.59 -15.60 -14.11
N PRO A 773 -54.38 -15.15 -13.70
CA PRO A 773 -53.61 -15.78 -12.63
C PRO A 773 -54.37 -15.84 -11.29
N PRO A 774 -54.19 -16.88 -10.48
CA PRO A 774 -54.94 -17.05 -9.23
C PRO A 774 -54.49 -16.11 -8.09
N MET A 775 -53.25 -15.61 -8.09
CA MET A 775 -52.64 -14.92 -6.94
C MET A 775 -52.53 -13.41 -7.12
N SER A 776 -52.80 -12.65 -6.05
CA SER A 776 -52.58 -11.20 -6.02
C SER A 776 -51.09 -10.83 -5.93
N LEU A 777 -50.77 -9.60 -6.35
CA LEU A 777 -49.41 -9.06 -6.27
C LEU A 777 -48.94 -8.90 -4.81
N GLU A 778 -49.87 -8.57 -3.92
CA GLU A 778 -49.68 -8.41 -2.47
C GLU A 778 -49.35 -9.75 -1.79
N GLU A 779 -50.11 -10.81 -2.08
CA GLU A 779 -49.87 -12.14 -1.53
C GLU A 779 -48.49 -12.68 -1.96
N SER A 780 -48.19 -12.55 -3.26
CA SER A 780 -46.90 -12.94 -3.82
C SER A 780 -45.74 -12.20 -3.14
N VAL A 781 -45.80 -10.88 -3.10
CA VAL A 781 -44.74 -10.05 -2.50
C VAL A 781 -44.62 -10.28 -0.99
N SER A 782 -45.73 -10.50 -0.28
CA SER A 782 -45.69 -10.86 1.15
C SER A 782 -44.99 -12.21 1.38
N GLY A 783 -45.27 -13.22 0.54
CA GLY A 783 -44.59 -14.52 0.62
C GLY A 783 -43.11 -14.43 0.28
N VAL A 784 -42.76 -13.78 -0.84
CA VAL A 784 -41.37 -13.53 -1.25
C VAL A 784 -40.59 -12.76 -0.19
N MET A 785 -41.15 -11.68 0.37
CA MET A 785 -40.51 -10.93 1.47
C MET A 785 -40.33 -11.78 2.73
N GLY A 786 -41.27 -12.67 3.04
CA GLY A 786 -41.12 -13.67 4.09
C GLY A 786 -39.90 -14.57 3.87
N GLN A 787 -39.73 -15.12 2.65
CA GLN A 787 -38.55 -15.92 2.30
C GLN A 787 -37.25 -15.11 2.39
N ILE A 788 -37.27 -13.84 1.92
CA ILE A 788 -36.12 -12.93 2.01
C ILE A 788 -35.71 -12.68 3.46
N ASP A 789 -36.66 -12.48 4.38
CA ASP A 789 -36.35 -12.20 5.78
C ASP A 789 -35.80 -13.44 6.51
N VAL A 790 -36.41 -14.62 6.35
CA VAL A 790 -35.95 -15.87 7.02
C VAL A 790 -34.75 -16.54 6.38
N ALA A 791 -34.35 -16.12 5.17
CA ALA A 791 -33.24 -16.73 4.44
C ALA A 791 -31.90 -16.59 5.17
N SER A 792 -31.19 -17.70 5.36
CA SER A 792 -29.89 -17.75 6.03
C SER A 792 -29.04 -18.93 5.53
N ARG A 793 -27.76 -19.02 5.94
CA ARG A 793 -26.89 -20.17 5.59
C ARG A 793 -27.42 -21.47 6.16
N GLU A 794 -28.14 -21.38 7.28
CA GLU A 794 -28.66 -22.49 8.09
C GLU A 794 -30.09 -22.92 7.68
N THR A 795 -30.88 -22.02 7.08
CA THR A 795 -32.30 -22.29 6.75
C THR A 795 -32.52 -22.75 5.31
N ASN A 796 -32.16 -21.93 4.31
CA ASN A 796 -32.52 -22.16 2.91
C ASN A 796 -31.46 -21.68 1.90
N SER A 797 -30.23 -21.35 2.34
CA SER A 797 -29.19 -20.97 1.39
C SER A 797 -28.86 -22.11 0.43
N GLY A 798 -28.78 -21.80 -0.86
CA GLY A 798 -28.55 -22.77 -1.91
C GLY A 798 -29.72 -23.75 -2.06
N SER A 799 -30.96 -23.35 -1.76
CA SER A 799 -32.18 -24.07 -2.14
C SER A 799 -33.02 -23.27 -3.15
N PHE A 800 -34.04 -23.94 -3.69
CA PHE A 800 -35.10 -23.35 -4.50
C PHE A 800 -36.43 -23.54 -3.75
N VAL A 801 -37.17 -22.47 -3.51
CA VAL A 801 -38.39 -22.49 -2.68
C VAL A 801 -39.58 -21.78 -3.31
N SER A 802 -40.79 -22.18 -2.91
CA SER A 802 -42.03 -21.44 -3.16
C SER A 802 -42.08 -20.16 -2.31
N TRP A 803 -43.01 -19.25 -2.63
CA TRP A 803 -43.34 -18.09 -1.81
C TRP A 803 -43.81 -18.47 -0.39
N LYS A 804 -44.29 -19.69 -0.17
CA LYS A 804 -44.67 -20.24 1.14
C LYS A 804 -43.50 -20.87 1.90
N GLY A 805 -42.40 -21.20 1.21
CA GLY A 805 -41.20 -21.84 1.77
C GLY A 805 -41.10 -23.33 1.47
N ASP A 806 -42.01 -23.91 0.69
CA ASP A 806 -41.92 -25.30 0.24
C ASP A 806 -40.69 -25.45 -0.67
N VAL A 807 -39.85 -26.48 -0.46
CA VAL A 807 -38.71 -26.74 -1.33
C VAL A 807 -39.20 -27.30 -2.67
N ILE A 808 -38.89 -26.58 -3.76
CA ILE A 808 -39.16 -27.02 -5.13
C ILE A 808 -37.94 -27.82 -5.59
N PRO A 809 -38.11 -28.97 -6.28
CA PRO A 809 -36.98 -29.68 -6.87
C PRO A 809 -36.22 -28.78 -7.87
N TRP A 810 -34.91 -28.98 -7.97
CA TRP A 810 -34.06 -28.28 -8.94
C TRP A 810 -34.43 -28.59 -10.38
#